data_AF-A0A931KIE1-F1
#
_entry.id   AF-A0A931KIE1-F1
#
_cell.length_a   1.000
_cell.length_b   1.000
_cell.length_c   1.000
_cell.angle_alpha   90.00
_cell.angle_beta   90.00
_cell.angle_gamma   90.00
#
_symmetry.space_group_name_H-M   'P 1'
#
loop_
_entity.id
_entity.type
_entity.pdbx_description
1 polymer ?
#
loop_
_entity_poly.entity_id
_entity_poly.type
_entity_poly.pdbx_seq_one_letter_code
_entity_poly.pdbx_strand_id
1 'polypeptide(L)'
;MSEILPRQLVTQRSGPIQVVPEPVARGGEGSIHAVAGRPGVLAKLYFQPPDPARAAKLAAMVRLGSEALASAAAWPTDLILEPTEQGPRVAGFLMPEVVGHREIHQLFSPVERKRHFPHANWKMLALTASNLGRVVAAVHASGSVIGDTNQNNVLVSPRATVHLIDCDSFQFRADDANCWTCDVGKEEYLPPELQSANLRGLVRETKHDDFALAVLVFQLLFMGRHPFAGRHNRSGDFGIGAAIAEGAYFYGRDAARIGLAPPPGVIAAGDLSESLEAAFERAFLGRDRPTAAEWAESLLTFAGELVPCPGGVRHVFHPRSGACPWCNLRSKFKVDFFPEVIAATNTVEIPAIRIEFQVDPEALITRILAIPKFGNQYSRPRISKKRLRPAEPVPADLVRPEPFEPAPEPPEPDTSATGSLAFLLTALAWPTFAAAGVALFTRPQLAVPAAAVAFGMLGLSKWAGRSFRNRATADWLAECEEIRTQNDTDQAEWLDANHDWLAEVDRRTRLRDEALAALAEKETAWKAWLEKARAKDAQLRAEAATLHNRLMDALAAYRRELAEQSSARRAYAVEAWLENHLIRDASIAQIGRTRVAMLASFGIETAADVVRLMQNPGYAIPGFGQRLLNNLWYWAADVQSRFDPTSVDPLPMAATLQIKGRYEPEVMAAEHRLERIASELAAIAPAVEAHAPAVLARLAELTTAWAEAEGDLRAMRIRSDRN
;
A
#
# COMPACT_ATOMS: atom_id res chain seq x y z
N MET A 1 -16.75 -33.95 -54.10
CA MET A 1 -15.44 -33.27 -54.03
C MET A 1 -14.97 -33.04 -55.46
N SER A 2 -15.30 -31.89 -56.04
CA SER A 2 -14.73 -31.48 -57.33
C SER A 2 -13.40 -30.79 -57.03
N GLU A 3 -12.29 -31.38 -57.44
CA GLU A 3 -10.99 -30.71 -57.48
C GLU A 3 -11.10 -29.45 -58.36
N ILE A 4 -11.03 -28.28 -57.72
CA ILE A 4 -10.90 -27.01 -58.42
C ILE A 4 -9.44 -26.95 -58.89
N LEU A 5 -9.22 -27.17 -60.19
CA LEU A 5 -7.94 -26.89 -60.84
C LEU A 5 -7.43 -25.50 -60.41
N PRO A 6 -6.15 -25.34 -60.04
CA PRO A 6 -5.62 -24.03 -59.66
C PRO A 6 -5.78 -23.07 -60.84
N ARG A 7 -6.48 -21.94 -60.61
CA ARG A 7 -6.57 -20.86 -61.59
C ARG A 7 -5.17 -20.53 -62.09
N GLN A 8 -4.89 -20.77 -63.37
CA GLN A 8 -3.66 -20.29 -63.99
C GLN A 8 -3.77 -18.77 -64.09
N LEU A 9 -2.95 -18.05 -63.32
CA LEU A 9 -2.89 -16.60 -63.33
C LEU A 9 -1.55 -16.18 -63.94
N VAL A 10 -1.60 -15.22 -64.85
CA VAL A 10 -0.43 -14.68 -65.54
C VAL A 10 -0.43 -13.18 -65.39
N THR A 11 0.72 -12.59 -65.11
CA THR A 11 0.86 -11.13 -65.08
C THR A 11 1.13 -10.59 -66.47
N GLN A 12 0.68 -9.36 -66.76
CA GLN A 12 0.87 -8.76 -68.08
C GLN A 12 2.37 -8.57 -68.41
N ARG A 13 3.24 -8.30 -67.43
CA ARG A 13 4.68 -8.08 -67.66
C ARG A 13 5.59 -9.19 -67.13
N SER A 14 5.17 -9.95 -66.12
CA SER A 14 6.09 -10.72 -65.27
C SER A 14 5.86 -12.25 -65.30
N GLY A 15 5.13 -12.75 -66.31
CA GLY A 15 4.87 -14.19 -66.51
C GLY A 15 3.86 -14.80 -65.53
N PRO A 16 3.79 -16.15 -65.46
CA PRO A 16 2.89 -16.87 -64.55
C PRO A 16 3.11 -16.49 -63.09
N ILE A 17 2.03 -16.38 -62.32
CA ILE A 17 2.07 -16.15 -60.88
C ILE A 17 1.26 -17.21 -60.15
N GLN A 18 1.69 -17.50 -58.92
CA GLN A 18 0.93 -18.31 -57.97
C GLN A 18 0.58 -17.44 -56.77
N VAL A 19 -0.69 -17.42 -56.40
CA VAL A 19 -1.18 -16.74 -55.20
C VAL A 19 -1.36 -17.75 -54.08
N VAL A 20 -1.08 -17.33 -52.84
CA VAL A 20 -1.38 -18.14 -51.66
C VAL A 20 -2.90 -18.30 -51.55
N PRO A 21 -3.44 -19.53 -51.38
CA PRO A 21 -4.89 -19.75 -51.37
C PRO A 21 -5.62 -18.98 -50.27
N GLU A 22 -5.00 -18.84 -49.11
CA GLU A 22 -5.55 -18.10 -47.98
C GLU A 22 -5.41 -16.59 -48.21
N PRO A 23 -6.53 -15.82 -48.21
CA PRO A 23 -6.48 -14.38 -48.41
C PRO A 23 -5.94 -13.66 -47.17
N VAL A 24 -5.08 -12.66 -47.39
CA VAL A 24 -4.61 -11.71 -46.37
C VAL A 24 -5.75 -10.82 -45.89
N ALA A 25 -6.62 -10.42 -46.81
CA ALA A 25 -7.82 -9.65 -46.51
C ALA A 25 -8.90 -9.93 -47.57
N ARG A 26 -10.17 -9.78 -47.19
CA ARG A 26 -11.32 -9.97 -48.09
C ARG A 26 -12.23 -8.74 -48.02
N GLY A 27 -12.39 -8.05 -49.14
CA GLY A 27 -13.25 -6.88 -49.29
C GLY A 27 -14.59 -7.22 -49.95
N GLY A 28 -15.37 -6.18 -50.27
CA GLY A 28 -16.67 -6.33 -50.92
C GLY A 28 -16.61 -6.75 -52.40
N GLU A 29 -15.57 -6.33 -53.12
CA GLU A 29 -15.42 -6.59 -54.56
C GLU A 29 -14.38 -7.67 -54.91
N GLY A 30 -13.56 -8.09 -53.94
CA GLY A 30 -12.48 -9.04 -54.16
C GLY A 30 -11.70 -9.45 -52.91
N SER A 31 -10.68 -10.27 -53.10
CA SER A 31 -9.77 -10.75 -52.07
C SER A 31 -8.32 -10.40 -52.38
N ILE A 32 -7.55 -10.14 -51.33
CA ILE A 32 -6.14 -9.79 -51.39
C ILE A 32 -5.33 -11.01 -50.96
N HIS A 33 -4.39 -11.45 -51.80
CA HIS A 33 -3.57 -12.64 -51.58
C HIS A 33 -2.09 -12.29 -51.64
N ALA A 34 -1.26 -12.99 -50.85
CA ALA A 34 0.18 -12.94 -51.03
C ALA A 34 0.60 -13.68 -52.32
N VAL A 35 1.65 -13.19 -52.99
CA VAL A 35 2.21 -13.85 -54.18
C VAL A 35 3.35 -14.78 -53.77
N ALA A 36 3.22 -16.07 -54.10
CA ALA A 36 4.22 -17.07 -53.78
C ALA A 36 5.57 -16.73 -54.43
N GLY A 37 6.65 -16.74 -53.63
CA GLY A 37 8.00 -16.42 -54.09
C GLY A 37 8.28 -14.95 -54.36
N ARG A 38 7.35 -14.03 -54.07
CA ARG A 38 7.54 -12.57 -54.22
C ARG A 38 7.13 -11.82 -52.94
N PRO A 39 7.99 -11.80 -51.90
CA PRO A 39 7.69 -11.11 -50.64
C PRO A 39 7.49 -9.60 -50.88
N GLY A 40 6.56 -8.98 -50.15
CA GLY A 40 6.26 -7.55 -50.30
C GLY A 40 5.35 -7.22 -51.48
N VAL A 41 4.78 -8.23 -52.17
CA VAL A 41 3.85 -8.05 -53.29
C VAL A 41 2.54 -8.79 -53.01
N LEU A 42 1.43 -8.08 -53.17
CA LEU A 42 0.08 -8.60 -53.02
C LEU A 42 -0.66 -8.62 -54.37
N ALA A 43 -1.60 -9.54 -54.49
CA ALA A 43 -2.53 -9.66 -55.60
C ALA A 43 -3.95 -9.37 -55.12
N LYS A 44 -4.60 -8.32 -55.66
CA LYS A 44 -6.05 -8.11 -55.49
C LYS A 44 -6.77 -8.84 -56.63
N LEU A 45 -7.60 -9.81 -56.29
CA LEU A 45 -8.41 -10.61 -57.23
C LEU A 45 -9.88 -10.29 -57.02
N TYR A 46 -10.58 -9.92 -58.09
CA TYR A 46 -12.01 -9.63 -58.01
C TYR A 46 -12.83 -10.91 -57.98
N PHE A 47 -13.97 -10.90 -57.26
CA PHE A 47 -14.87 -12.06 -57.21
C PHE A 47 -15.52 -12.34 -58.57
N GLN A 48 -15.85 -11.27 -59.29
CA GLN A 48 -16.33 -11.30 -60.67
C GLN A 48 -15.29 -10.61 -61.57
N PRO A 49 -15.03 -11.12 -62.78
CA PRO A 49 -14.14 -10.45 -63.72
C PRO A 49 -14.57 -8.99 -63.95
N PRO A 50 -13.64 -8.02 -63.86
CA PRO A 50 -13.93 -6.62 -64.18
C PRO A 50 -14.53 -6.47 -65.57
N ASP A 51 -15.49 -5.55 -65.72
CA ASP A 51 -16.00 -5.17 -67.03
C ASP A 51 -14.90 -4.49 -67.90
N PRO A 52 -15.11 -4.36 -69.22
CA PRO A 52 -14.11 -3.76 -70.11
C PRO A 52 -13.67 -2.34 -69.72
N ALA A 53 -14.57 -1.53 -69.16
CA ALA A 53 -14.25 -0.16 -68.75
C ALA A 53 -13.35 -0.15 -67.51
N ARG A 54 -13.64 -0.98 -66.52
CA ARG A 54 -12.81 -1.15 -65.31
C ARG A 54 -11.46 -1.80 -65.65
N ALA A 55 -11.42 -2.77 -66.55
CA ALA A 55 -10.18 -3.36 -67.05
C ALA A 55 -9.30 -2.30 -67.75
N ALA A 56 -9.89 -1.43 -68.58
CA ALA A 56 -9.18 -0.32 -69.23
C ALA A 56 -8.68 0.72 -68.22
N LYS A 57 -9.48 1.05 -67.19
CA LYS A 57 -9.07 1.90 -66.07
C LYS A 57 -7.84 1.34 -65.36
N LEU A 58 -7.87 0.06 -64.95
CA LEU A 58 -6.74 -0.59 -64.28
C LEU A 58 -5.48 -0.58 -65.15
N ALA A 59 -5.61 -0.87 -66.46
CA ALA A 59 -4.50 -0.80 -67.39
C ALA A 59 -3.90 0.61 -67.49
N ALA A 60 -4.74 1.64 -67.50
CA ALA A 60 -4.29 3.03 -67.50
C ALA A 60 -3.63 3.42 -66.17
N MET A 61 -4.15 2.91 -65.05
CA MET A 61 -3.59 3.15 -63.72
C MET A 61 -2.20 2.55 -63.55
N VAL A 62 -1.96 1.33 -64.05
CA VAL A 62 -0.63 0.69 -64.09
C VAL A 62 0.36 1.51 -64.94
N ARG A 63 -0.09 2.19 -66.00
CA ARG A 63 0.76 3.07 -66.82
C ARG A 63 1.06 4.41 -66.14
N LEU A 64 0.13 4.93 -65.34
CA LEU A 64 0.30 6.18 -64.59
C LEU A 64 1.26 6.04 -63.39
N GLY A 65 1.52 4.81 -62.95
CA GLY A 65 2.38 4.54 -61.78
C GLY A 65 3.73 5.26 -61.86
N SER A 66 4.12 5.86 -60.73
CA SER A 66 5.40 6.55 -60.53
C SER A 66 5.97 6.19 -59.16
N GLU A 67 7.26 6.50 -58.91
CA GLU A 67 7.89 6.28 -57.60
C GLU A 67 7.16 7.05 -56.48
N ALA A 68 6.69 8.26 -56.78
CA ALA A 68 5.91 9.07 -55.86
C ALA A 68 4.57 8.40 -55.50
N LEU A 69 3.84 7.88 -56.48
CA LEU A 69 2.59 7.15 -56.26
C LEU A 69 2.81 5.82 -55.53
N ALA A 70 3.88 5.09 -55.85
CA ALA A 70 4.24 3.85 -55.19
C ALA A 70 4.63 4.06 -53.71
N SER A 71 5.19 5.23 -53.38
CA SER A 71 5.51 5.61 -51.99
C SER A 71 4.32 6.16 -51.21
N ALA A 72 3.30 6.68 -51.92
CA ALA A 72 2.11 7.27 -51.32
C ALA A 72 0.97 6.26 -51.11
N ALA A 73 0.89 5.25 -51.98
CA ALA A 73 -0.27 4.37 -52.11
C ALA A 73 0.14 2.93 -52.46
N ALA A 74 -0.71 1.96 -52.12
CA ALA A 74 -0.68 0.61 -52.66
C ALA A 74 -1.11 0.60 -54.15
N TRP A 75 -0.37 1.34 -54.98
CA TRP A 75 -0.69 1.61 -56.37
C TRP A 75 -0.55 0.34 -57.25
N PRO A 76 -1.45 0.10 -58.22
CA PRO A 76 -1.33 -1.03 -59.14
C PRO A 76 -0.02 -1.02 -59.94
N THR A 77 0.72 -2.11 -59.92
CA THR A 77 2.02 -2.26 -60.59
C THR A 77 2.00 -3.15 -61.82
N ASP A 78 1.07 -4.11 -61.88
CA ASP A 78 0.88 -5.01 -63.02
C ASP A 78 -0.56 -5.54 -63.05
N LEU A 79 -1.06 -5.93 -64.22
CA LEU A 79 -2.36 -6.58 -64.35
C LEU A 79 -2.23 -8.09 -64.17
N ILE A 80 -3.22 -8.70 -63.52
CA ILE A 80 -3.37 -10.14 -63.42
C ILE A 80 -4.39 -10.58 -64.46
N LEU A 81 -3.99 -11.50 -65.31
CA LEU A 81 -4.75 -12.08 -66.40
C LEU A 81 -5.06 -13.55 -66.11
N GLU A 82 -6.29 -13.96 -66.39
CA GLU A 82 -6.72 -15.35 -66.39
C GLU A 82 -6.87 -15.79 -67.84
N PRO A 83 -6.12 -16.81 -68.32
CA PRO A 83 -6.29 -17.37 -69.65
C PRO A 83 -7.69 -17.97 -69.80
N THR A 84 -8.38 -17.62 -70.89
CA THR A 84 -9.67 -18.23 -71.27
C THR A 84 -9.66 -18.61 -72.74
N GLU A 85 -10.61 -19.46 -73.15
CA GLU A 85 -10.78 -19.87 -74.56
C GLU A 85 -11.04 -18.67 -75.50
N GLN A 86 -11.57 -17.56 -74.96
CA GLN A 86 -11.89 -16.33 -75.69
C GLN A 86 -10.73 -15.30 -75.65
N GLY A 87 -9.59 -15.66 -75.05
CA GLY A 87 -8.45 -14.78 -74.81
C GLY A 87 -8.23 -14.48 -73.31
N PRO A 88 -7.09 -13.86 -72.94
CA PRO A 88 -6.82 -13.52 -71.55
C PRO A 88 -7.79 -12.44 -71.06
N ARG A 89 -8.46 -12.70 -69.93
CA ARG A 89 -9.33 -11.73 -69.25
C ARG A 89 -8.63 -11.14 -68.03
N VAL A 90 -8.86 -9.88 -67.72
CA VAL A 90 -8.37 -9.29 -66.46
C VAL A 90 -9.10 -9.95 -65.30
N ALA A 91 -8.34 -10.39 -64.30
CA ALA A 91 -8.85 -10.98 -63.06
C ALA A 91 -8.54 -10.11 -61.84
N GLY A 92 -7.57 -9.20 -61.95
CA GLY A 92 -7.09 -8.40 -60.83
C GLY A 92 -5.83 -7.60 -61.17
N PHE A 93 -5.11 -7.18 -60.14
CA PHE A 93 -3.84 -6.47 -60.27
C PHE A 93 -2.88 -6.79 -59.12
N LEU A 94 -1.59 -6.56 -59.36
CA LEU A 94 -0.53 -6.59 -58.35
C LEU A 94 -0.33 -5.21 -57.73
N MET A 95 0.01 -5.18 -56.44
CA MET A 95 0.31 -3.96 -55.69
C MET A 95 1.36 -4.23 -54.60
N PRO A 96 2.12 -3.22 -54.14
CA PRO A 96 3.05 -3.41 -53.04
C PRO A 96 2.31 -3.70 -51.72
N GLU A 97 2.93 -4.52 -50.88
CA GLU A 97 2.46 -4.81 -49.53
C GLU A 97 2.85 -3.67 -48.57
N VAL A 98 1.87 -3.16 -47.82
CA VAL A 98 2.12 -2.17 -46.77
C VAL A 98 2.31 -2.89 -45.42
N VAL A 99 3.58 -3.10 -45.03
CA VAL A 99 3.93 -3.82 -43.80
C VAL A 99 4.05 -2.86 -42.60
N GLY A 100 3.66 -3.32 -41.40
CA GLY A 100 3.89 -2.59 -40.15
C GLY A 100 3.02 -1.34 -39.97
N HIS A 101 1.97 -1.19 -40.78
CA HIS A 101 0.98 -0.14 -40.64
C HIS A 101 -0.36 -0.71 -40.13
N ARG A 102 -1.23 0.18 -39.66
CA ARG A 102 -2.56 -0.07 -39.10
C ARG A 102 -3.52 0.97 -39.65
N GLU A 103 -4.82 0.71 -39.63
CA GLU A 103 -5.80 1.72 -40.06
C GLU A 103 -5.73 2.97 -39.17
N ILE A 104 -5.85 4.16 -39.77
CA ILE A 104 -5.63 5.44 -39.07
C ILE A 104 -6.58 5.63 -37.88
N HIS A 105 -7.77 5.02 -37.91
CA HIS A 105 -8.71 5.10 -36.78
C HIS A 105 -8.14 4.49 -35.50
N GLN A 106 -7.27 3.49 -35.63
CA GLN A 106 -6.61 2.85 -34.50
C GLN A 106 -5.58 3.78 -33.84
N LEU A 107 -5.12 4.82 -34.55
CA LEU A 107 -4.23 5.85 -34.01
C LEU A 107 -5.02 6.98 -33.34
N PHE A 108 -6.10 7.49 -33.97
CA PHE A 108 -6.84 8.61 -33.38
C PHE A 108 -7.80 8.20 -32.26
N SER A 109 -8.31 6.96 -32.28
CA SER A 109 -9.14 6.38 -31.21
C SER A 109 -8.31 6.21 -29.94
N PRO A 110 -8.65 6.85 -28.81
CA PRO A 110 -7.88 6.72 -27.58
C PRO A 110 -7.80 5.28 -27.05
N VAL A 111 -8.84 4.47 -27.25
CA VAL A 111 -8.89 3.07 -26.79
C VAL A 111 -7.96 2.20 -27.63
N GLU A 112 -8.11 2.25 -28.95
CA GLU A 112 -7.28 1.44 -29.86
C GLU A 112 -5.81 1.91 -29.86
N ARG A 113 -5.57 3.22 -29.71
CA ARG A 113 -4.22 3.80 -29.61
C ARG A 113 -3.45 3.21 -28.45
N LYS A 114 -4.07 2.99 -27.29
CA LYS A 114 -3.41 2.35 -26.13
C LYS A 114 -2.87 0.96 -26.47
N ARG A 115 -3.58 0.20 -27.32
CA ARG A 115 -3.21 -1.16 -27.72
C ARG A 115 -2.17 -1.17 -28.84
N HIS A 116 -2.39 -0.37 -29.89
CA HIS A 116 -1.63 -0.47 -31.13
C HIS A 116 -0.51 0.56 -31.26
N PHE A 117 -0.61 1.66 -30.53
CA PHE A 117 0.34 2.77 -30.53
C PHE A 117 0.59 3.31 -29.11
N PRO A 118 1.05 2.45 -28.17
CA PRO A 118 1.15 2.78 -26.74
C PRO A 118 2.04 3.99 -26.44
N HIS A 119 2.97 4.31 -27.33
CA HIS A 119 3.91 5.42 -27.19
C HIS A 119 3.49 6.70 -27.93
N ALA A 120 2.36 6.68 -28.65
CA ALA A 120 1.90 7.84 -29.39
C ALA A 120 1.45 8.97 -28.46
N ASN A 121 1.93 10.18 -28.73
CA ASN A 121 1.49 11.42 -28.09
C ASN A 121 0.88 12.37 -29.14
N TRP A 122 0.42 13.54 -28.71
CA TRP A 122 -0.23 14.50 -29.61
C TRP A 122 0.68 15.03 -30.72
N LYS A 123 1.99 15.12 -30.48
CA LYS A 123 2.98 15.45 -31.50
C LYS A 123 3.05 14.38 -32.60
N MET A 124 3.01 13.10 -32.24
CA MET A 124 2.94 12.02 -33.22
C MET A 124 1.66 12.11 -34.06
N LEU A 125 0.51 12.42 -33.46
CA LEU A 125 -0.76 12.61 -34.19
C LEU A 125 -0.64 13.75 -35.22
N ALA A 126 -0.07 14.89 -34.83
CA ALA A 126 0.18 16.01 -35.73
C ALA A 126 1.17 15.67 -36.86
N LEU A 127 2.24 14.92 -36.57
CA LEU A 127 3.19 14.45 -37.58
C LEU A 127 2.54 13.46 -38.57
N THR A 128 1.71 12.54 -38.08
CA THR A 128 0.94 11.64 -38.95
C THR A 128 -0.01 12.42 -39.85
N ALA A 129 -0.69 13.43 -39.30
CA ALA A 129 -1.57 14.31 -40.07
C ALA A 129 -0.79 15.09 -41.15
N SER A 130 0.40 15.61 -40.82
CA SER A 130 1.29 16.26 -41.79
C SER A 130 1.71 15.31 -42.92
N ASN A 131 2.11 14.09 -42.58
CA ASN A 131 2.50 13.09 -43.58
C ASN A 131 1.31 12.62 -44.43
N LEU A 132 0.10 12.55 -43.87
CA LEU A 132 -1.11 12.31 -44.65
C LEU A 132 -1.32 13.42 -45.70
N GLY A 133 -1.15 14.69 -45.31
CA GLY A 133 -1.20 15.81 -46.26
C GLY A 133 -0.18 15.67 -47.40
N ARG A 134 1.06 15.25 -47.10
CA ARG A 134 2.10 14.99 -48.13
C ARG A 134 1.71 13.88 -49.09
N VAL A 135 1.14 12.79 -48.57
CA VAL A 135 0.69 11.65 -49.35
C VAL A 135 -0.46 12.05 -50.28
N VAL A 136 -1.45 12.80 -49.78
CA VAL A 136 -2.55 13.31 -50.61
C VAL A 136 -2.03 14.28 -51.67
N ALA A 137 -1.12 15.20 -51.31
CA ALA A 137 -0.51 16.13 -52.25
C ALA A 137 0.27 15.41 -53.36
N ALA A 138 0.96 14.30 -53.05
CA ALA A 138 1.66 13.49 -54.04
C ALA A 138 0.69 12.82 -55.03
N VAL A 139 -0.48 12.37 -54.56
CA VAL A 139 -1.54 11.85 -55.44
C VAL A 139 -2.10 12.96 -56.32
N HIS A 140 -2.41 14.14 -55.75
CA HIS A 140 -2.92 15.29 -56.51
C HIS A 140 -1.93 15.78 -57.57
N ALA A 141 -0.63 15.77 -57.27
CA ALA A 141 0.43 16.15 -58.22
C ALA A 141 0.51 15.23 -59.45
N SER A 142 -0.01 14.00 -59.37
CA SER A 142 -0.12 13.10 -60.52
C SER A 142 -1.32 13.39 -61.43
N GLY A 143 -2.14 14.39 -61.10
CA GLY A 143 -3.42 14.66 -61.77
C GLY A 143 -4.55 13.72 -61.31
N SER A 144 -4.36 13.02 -60.18
CA SER A 144 -5.32 12.09 -59.61
C SER A 144 -6.09 12.71 -58.44
N VAL A 145 -7.33 12.25 -58.22
CA VAL A 145 -8.21 12.59 -57.10
C VAL A 145 -8.61 11.27 -56.42
N ILE A 146 -8.47 11.18 -55.11
CA ILE A 146 -8.72 9.97 -54.31
C ILE A 146 -10.22 9.64 -54.33
N GLY A 147 -11.07 10.63 -54.04
CA GLY A 147 -12.52 10.52 -54.03
C GLY A 147 -13.10 9.80 -52.82
N ASP A 148 -12.51 8.69 -52.37
CA ASP A 148 -12.93 7.94 -51.18
C ASP A 148 -11.91 8.02 -50.03
N THR A 149 -11.49 9.24 -49.71
CA THR A 149 -10.62 9.51 -48.56
C THR A 149 -11.40 9.28 -47.27
N ASN A 150 -11.12 8.18 -46.58
CA ASN A 150 -11.76 7.85 -45.30
C ASN A 150 -10.83 7.02 -44.40
N GLN A 151 -11.22 6.84 -43.12
CA GLN A 151 -10.38 6.21 -42.11
C GLN A 151 -9.98 4.74 -42.37
N ASN A 152 -10.68 4.01 -43.26
CA ASN A 152 -10.35 2.62 -43.58
C ASN A 152 -9.30 2.54 -44.70
N ASN A 153 -9.19 3.58 -45.53
CA ASN A 153 -8.33 3.61 -46.71
C ASN A 153 -6.95 4.24 -46.42
N VAL A 154 -6.68 4.60 -45.16
CA VAL A 154 -5.42 5.22 -44.73
C VAL A 154 -4.74 4.32 -43.69
N LEU A 155 -3.55 3.87 -44.02
CA LEU A 155 -2.70 3.08 -43.12
C LEU A 155 -1.58 3.94 -42.54
N VAL A 156 -1.32 3.79 -41.24
CA VAL A 156 -0.32 4.56 -40.50
C VAL A 156 0.60 3.66 -39.68
N SER A 157 1.88 4.02 -39.57
CA SER A 157 2.86 3.27 -38.77
C SER A 157 3.18 3.94 -37.43
N PRO A 158 3.80 3.21 -36.48
CA PRO A 158 4.34 3.79 -35.25
C PRO A 158 5.39 4.88 -35.46
N ARG A 159 5.91 5.05 -36.68
CA ARG A 159 6.86 6.10 -37.08
C ARG A 159 6.17 7.29 -37.76
N ALA A 160 4.84 7.39 -37.66
CA ALA A 160 4.02 8.41 -38.31
C ALA A 160 4.08 8.42 -39.85
N THR A 161 4.55 7.33 -40.48
CA THR A 161 4.46 7.17 -41.95
C THR A 161 3.04 6.81 -42.34
N VAL A 162 2.62 7.22 -43.54
CA VAL A 162 1.25 7.06 -44.04
C VAL A 162 1.29 6.42 -45.43
N HIS A 163 0.38 5.48 -45.70
CA HIS A 163 0.15 4.90 -47.01
C HIS A 163 -1.36 4.79 -47.27
N LEU A 164 -1.78 5.11 -48.49
CA LEU A 164 -3.16 4.90 -48.94
C LEU A 164 -3.33 3.48 -49.47
N ILE A 165 -4.52 2.92 -49.27
CA ILE A 165 -4.92 1.64 -49.86
C ILE A 165 -6.22 1.81 -50.65
N ASP A 166 -6.62 0.75 -51.35
CA ASP A 166 -7.83 0.71 -52.18
C ASP A 166 -7.85 1.76 -53.31
N CYS A 167 -6.70 1.90 -53.98
CA CYS A 167 -6.47 2.97 -54.94
C CYS A 167 -7.17 2.76 -56.30
N ASP A 168 -7.69 1.56 -56.59
CA ASP A 168 -8.35 1.22 -57.85
C ASP A 168 -9.65 1.99 -58.12
N SER A 169 -10.18 2.64 -57.09
CA SER A 169 -11.31 3.56 -57.20
C SER A 169 -10.91 4.98 -57.63
N PHE A 170 -9.63 5.36 -57.52
CA PHE A 170 -9.19 6.75 -57.69
C PHE A 170 -9.57 7.30 -59.07
N GLN A 171 -9.85 8.60 -59.11
CA GLN A 171 -10.05 9.33 -60.33
C GLN A 171 -8.69 9.80 -60.88
N PHE A 172 -8.50 9.70 -62.19
CA PHE A 172 -7.33 10.26 -62.86
C PHE A 172 -7.63 10.50 -64.34
N ARG A 173 -6.86 11.40 -64.96
CA ARG A 173 -6.90 11.63 -66.41
C ARG A 173 -5.75 10.87 -67.06
N ALA A 174 -6.08 9.97 -67.97
CA ALA A 174 -5.07 9.24 -68.74
C ALA A 174 -4.59 10.05 -69.96
N ASP A 175 -5.49 10.88 -70.51
CA ASP A 175 -5.28 11.84 -71.60
C ASP A 175 -6.39 12.92 -71.53
N ASP A 176 -6.38 13.90 -72.45
CA ASP A 176 -7.36 14.99 -72.48
C ASP A 176 -8.81 14.51 -72.74
N ALA A 177 -8.99 13.31 -73.30
CA ALA A 177 -10.29 12.76 -73.68
C ALA A 177 -10.87 11.77 -72.66
N ASN A 178 -10.02 11.12 -71.84
CA ASN A 178 -10.40 10.02 -70.96
C ASN A 178 -10.13 10.35 -69.48
N CYS A 179 -11.21 10.73 -68.78
CA CYS A 179 -11.22 10.89 -67.32
C CYS A 179 -11.90 9.67 -66.67
N TRP A 180 -11.17 8.89 -65.90
CA TRP A 180 -11.72 7.78 -65.14
C TRP A 180 -12.22 8.30 -63.80
N THR A 181 -13.52 8.18 -63.49
CA THR A 181 -14.11 8.74 -62.27
C THR A 181 -14.00 7.81 -61.06
N CYS A 182 -14.18 8.39 -59.87
CA CYS A 182 -14.38 7.67 -58.62
C CYS A 182 -15.88 7.69 -58.28
N ASP A 183 -16.50 6.52 -58.29
CA ASP A 183 -17.96 6.37 -58.16
C ASP A 183 -18.39 6.06 -56.71
N VAL A 184 -17.44 6.02 -55.77
CA VAL A 184 -17.65 5.67 -54.36
C VAL A 184 -17.28 6.85 -53.46
N GLY A 185 -17.82 6.86 -52.24
CA GLY A 185 -17.50 7.87 -51.24
C GLY A 185 -18.36 7.68 -50.00
N LYS A 186 -17.75 7.84 -48.82
CA LYS A 186 -18.46 7.81 -47.54
C LYS A 186 -19.06 9.17 -47.22
N GLU A 187 -20.36 9.17 -46.89
CA GLU A 187 -21.15 10.38 -46.63
C GLU A 187 -20.51 11.31 -45.59
N GLU A 188 -19.86 10.74 -44.56
CA GLU A 188 -19.22 11.51 -43.48
C GLU A 188 -17.96 12.28 -43.93
N TYR A 189 -17.40 11.93 -45.09
CA TYR A 189 -16.20 12.54 -45.65
C TYR A 189 -16.48 13.34 -46.93
N LEU A 190 -17.71 13.32 -47.44
CA LEU A 190 -18.09 14.09 -48.62
C LEU A 190 -18.31 15.57 -48.24
N PRO A 191 -17.83 16.52 -49.05
CA PRO A 191 -18.08 17.94 -48.81
C PRO A 191 -19.56 18.30 -49.03
N PRO A 192 -20.03 19.47 -48.55
CA PRO A 192 -21.43 19.87 -48.63
C PRO A 192 -22.04 19.80 -50.03
N GLU A 193 -21.29 20.18 -51.06
CA GLU A 193 -21.73 20.15 -52.46
C GLU A 193 -21.89 18.74 -53.05
N LEU A 194 -21.33 17.72 -52.40
CA LEU A 194 -21.45 16.31 -52.82
C LEU A 194 -22.40 15.50 -51.92
N GLN A 195 -22.98 16.12 -50.90
CA GLN A 195 -24.00 15.48 -50.07
C GLN A 195 -25.22 15.14 -50.94
N SER A 196 -25.65 13.87 -50.87
CA SER A 196 -26.74 13.31 -51.71
C SER A 196 -26.51 13.35 -53.24
N ALA A 197 -25.30 13.66 -53.72
CA ALA A 197 -24.99 13.65 -55.14
C ALA A 197 -24.84 12.22 -55.69
N ASN A 198 -25.20 12.00 -56.96
CA ASN A 198 -24.85 10.76 -57.65
C ASN A 198 -23.36 10.83 -58.04
N LEU A 199 -22.55 9.98 -57.40
CA LEU A 199 -21.10 9.96 -57.59
C LEU A 199 -20.68 9.30 -58.89
N ARG A 200 -21.56 8.47 -59.50
CA ARG A 200 -21.21 7.70 -60.70
C ARG A 200 -20.99 8.62 -61.90
N GLY A 201 -19.78 8.58 -62.46
CA GLY A 201 -19.41 9.42 -63.61
C GLY A 201 -19.21 10.90 -63.27
N LEU A 202 -19.25 11.28 -61.99
CA LEU A 202 -19.02 12.65 -61.55
C LEU A 202 -17.51 12.95 -61.55
N VAL A 203 -17.09 13.98 -62.29
CA VAL A 203 -15.71 14.47 -62.26
C VAL A 203 -15.50 15.31 -61.01
N ARG A 204 -14.65 14.82 -60.11
CA ARG A 204 -14.29 15.50 -58.86
C ARG A 204 -13.07 16.40 -59.03
N GLU A 205 -12.93 17.38 -58.16
CA GLU A 205 -11.77 18.26 -58.03
C GLU A 205 -10.99 17.90 -56.76
N THR A 206 -9.71 18.30 -56.68
CA THR A 206 -8.85 18.06 -55.51
C THR A 206 -9.45 18.64 -54.22
N LYS A 207 -10.17 19.77 -54.31
CA LYS A 207 -10.88 20.39 -53.18
C LYS A 207 -11.92 19.49 -52.50
N HIS A 208 -12.38 18.44 -53.17
CA HIS A 208 -13.27 17.45 -52.55
C HIS A 208 -12.50 16.51 -51.63
N ASP A 209 -11.27 16.11 -52.01
CA ASP A 209 -10.37 15.38 -51.13
C ASP A 209 -9.85 16.26 -49.99
N ASP A 210 -9.60 17.55 -50.25
CA ASP A 210 -9.11 18.49 -49.22
C ASP A 210 -10.10 18.62 -48.05
N PHE A 211 -11.41 18.50 -48.31
CA PHE A 211 -12.42 18.43 -47.25
C PHE A 211 -12.29 17.15 -46.43
N ALA A 212 -12.22 15.99 -47.09
CA ALA A 212 -12.08 14.69 -46.43
C ALA A 212 -10.76 14.59 -45.64
N LEU A 213 -9.68 15.16 -46.18
CA LEU A 213 -8.40 15.32 -45.49
C LEU A 213 -8.57 16.16 -44.23
N ALA A 214 -9.24 17.30 -44.30
CA ALA A 214 -9.50 18.14 -43.12
C ALA A 214 -10.30 17.38 -42.05
N VAL A 215 -11.26 16.53 -42.43
CA VAL A 215 -11.98 15.66 -41.48
C VAL A 215 -11.03 14.68 -40.79
N LEU A 216 -10.16 13.99 -41.52
CA LEU A 216 -9.18 13.05 -40.94
C LEU A 216 -8.15 13.75 -40.05
N VAL A 217 -7.67 14.92 -40.47
CA VAL A 217 -6.77 15.78 -39.67
C VAL A 217 -7.47 16.19 -38.37
N PHE A 218 -8.74 16.59 -38.45
CA PHE A 218 -9.53 16.93 -37.27
C PHE A 218 -9.66 15.72 -36.35
N GLN A 219 -10.02 14.55 -36.86
CA GLN A 219 -10.13 13.32 -36.05
C GLN A 219 -8.80 12.97 -35.37
N LEU A 220 -7.65 13.11 -36.03
CA LEU A 220 -6.34 12.92 -35.42
C LEU A 220 -6.08 13.88 -34.26
N LEU A 221 -6.35 15.18 -34.46
CA LEU A 221 -6.07 16.19 -33.44
C LEU A 221 -7.11 16.23 -32.32
N PHE A 222 -8.35 15.78 -32.58
CA PHE A 222 -9.49 15.76 -31.67
C PHE A 222 -9.91 14.35 -31.25
N MET A 223 -8.99 13.38 -31.20
CA MET A 223 -9.16 12.08 -30.53
C MET A 223 -10.34 11.28 -31.08
N GLY A 224 -10.52 11.28 -32.40
CA GLY A 224 -11.57 10.59 -33.13
C GLY A 224 -12.90 11.33 -33.20
N ARG A 225 -13.02 12.53 -32.63
CA ARG A 225 -14.24 13.35 -32.75
C ARG A 225 -14.40 13.86 -34.18
N HIS A 226 -15.66 13.98 -34.62
CA HIS A 226 -16.01 14.50 -35.93
C HIS A 226 -16.30 16.02 -35.87
N PRO A 227 -15.86 16.84 -36.85
CA PRO A 227 -16.07 18.30 -36.84
C PRO A 227 -17.54 18.70 -36.92
N PHE A 228 -18.37 17.84 -37.51
CA PHE A 228 -19.83 17.99 -37.65
C PHE A 228 -20.64 17.21 -36.60
N ALA A 229 -20.03 16.85 -35.46
CA ALA A 229 -20.71 16.23 -34.33
C ALA A 229 -20.61 17.13 -33.08
N GLY A 230 -21.76 17.45 -32.49
CA GLY A 230 -21.81 18.24 -31.26
C GLY A 230 -23.24 18.50 -30.80
N ARG A 231 -23.39 19.46 -29.88
CA ARG A 231 -24.66 19.87 -29.28
C ARG A 231 -25.28 21.01 -30.08
N HIS A 232 -26.58 20.93 -30.34
CA HIS A 232 -27.33 21.98 -31.03
C HIS A 232 -28.70 22.25 -30.41
N ASN A 233 -29.24 23.45 -30.63
CA ASN A 233 -30.58 23.83 -30.18
C ASN A 233 -31.69 23.53 -31.21
N ARG A 234 -31.36 22.87 -32.33
CA ARG A 234 -32.32 22.52 -33.40
C ARG A 234 -33.23 21.36 -32.99
N SER A 235 -34.47 21.34 -33.48
CA SER A 235 -35.44 20.27 -33.22
C SER A 235 -35.17 19.03 -34.09
N GLY A 236 -34.87 17.89 -33.47
CA GLY A 236 -34.59 16.61 -34.12
C GLY A 236 -33.10 16.31 -34.26
N ASP A 237 -32.72 15.03 -34.16
CA ASP A 237 -31.37 14.56 -34.47
C ASP A 237 -31.16 14.56 -35.98
N PHE A 238 -30.08 15.18 -36.46
CA PHE A 238 -29.67 15.08 -37.87
C PHE A 238 -28.27 14.47 -37.96
N GLY A 239 -28.11 13.50 -38.87
CA GLY A 239 -26.87 12.76 -39.05
C GLY A 239 -25.71 13.61 -39.57
N ILE A 240 -24.50 13.04 -39.56
CA ILE A 240 -23.28 13.75 -39.98
C ILE A 240 -23.39 14.33 -41.39
N GLY A 241 -23.92 13.58 -42.36
CA GLY A 241 -24.09 14.07 -43.74
C GLY A 241 -25.00 15.29 -43.84
N ALA A 242 -26.12 15.29 -43.10
CA ALA A 242 -27.00 16.45 -43.00
C ALA A 242 -26.30 17.64 -42.34
N ALA A 243 -25.50 17.40 -41.29
CA ALA A 243 -24.73 18.45 -40.64
C ALA A 243 -23.67 19.07 -41.55
N ILE A 244 -23.04 18.26 -42.40
CA ILE A 244 -22.13 18.74 -43.44
C ILE A 244 -22.90 19.57 -44.47
N ALA A 245 -24.03 19.06 -44.98
CA ALA A 245 -24.85 19.74 -45.98
C ALA A 245 -25.32 21.13 -45.50
N GLU A 246 -25.62 21.27 -44.21
CA GLU A 246 -26.03 22.53 -43.58
C GLU A 246 -24.87 23.42 -43.14
N GLY A 247 -23.61 23.00 -43.32
CA GLY A 247 -22.43 23.75 -42.87
C GLY A 247 -22.34 23.88 -41.34
N ALA A 248 -22.89 22.92 -40.59
CA ALA A 248 -22.96 22.95 -39.14
C ALA A 248 -21.63 22.54 -38.48
N TYR A 249 -20.59 23.35 -38.62
CA TYR A 249 -19.31 23.12 -37.96
C TYR A 249 -19.38 23.50 -36.46
N PHE A 250 -19.25 22.52 -35.57
CA PHE A 250 -19.53 22.68 -34.13
C PHE A 250 -18.39 23.33 -33.33
N TYR A 251 -17.21 23.51 -33.93
CA TYR A 251 -16.00 23.98 -33.26
C TYR A 251 -15.53 25.36 -33.75
N GLY A 252 -16.29 25.99 -34.67
CA GLY A 252 -15.96 27.31 -35.20
C GLY A 252 -16.14 28.42 -34.18
N ARG A 253 -15.44 29.55 -34.36
CA ARG A 253 -15.49 30.71 -33.46
C ARG A 253 -16.90 31.25 -33.26
N ASP A 254 -17.72 31.22 -34.30
CA ASP A 254 -19.10 31.69 -34.30
C ASP A 254 -20.15 30.60 -33.99
N ALA A 255 -19.73 29.36 -33.70
CA ALA A 255 -20.65 28.23 -33.51
C ALA A 255 -21.70 28.52 -32.42
N ALA A 256 -21.27 29.08 -31.28
CA ALA A 256 -22.16 29.40 -30.16
C ALA A 256 -23.25 30.42 -30.55
N ARG A 257 -22.92 31.38 -31.43
CA ARG A 257 -23.86 32.42 -31.90
C ARG A 257 -25.01 31.84 -32.73
N ILE A 258 -24.75 30.74 -33.43
CA ILE A 258 -25.74 30.03 -34.26
C ILE A 258 -26.32 28.79 -33.56
N GLY A 259 -26.14 28.68 -32.24
CA GLY A 259 -26.73 27.62 -31.42
C GLY A 259 -26.07 26.24 -31.60
N LEU A 260 -24.79 26.21 -31.98
CA LEU A 260 -23.96 25.01 -32.06
C LEU A 260 -22.88 25.06 -30.98
N ALA A 261 -22.52 23.91 -30.43
CA ALA A 261 -21.43 23.79 -29.46
C ALA A 261 -20.75 22.43 -29.56
N PRO A 262 -19.44 22.34 -29.28
CA PRO A 262 -18.78 21.04 -29.24
C PRO A 262 -19.33 20.17 -28.10
N PRO A 263 -19.14 18.84 -28.19
CA PRO A 263 -19.44 17.93 -27.08
C PRO A 263 -18.52 18.22 -25.88
N PRO A 264 -18.91 17.85 -24.65
CA PRO A 264 -18.03 17.98 -23.49
C PRO A 264 -16.79 17.09 -23.62
N GLY A 265 -15.72 17.42 -22.90
CA GLY A 265 -14.52 16.57 -22.83
C GLY A 265 -13.59 16.66 -24.05
N VAL A 266 -13.65 17.77 -24.79
CA VAL A 266 -12.74 18.06 -25.91
C VAL A 266 -11.80 19.22 -25.57
N ILE A 267 -10.73 19.36 -26.34
CA ILE A 267 -9.84 20.54 -26.31
C ILE A 267 -10.62 21.80 -26.73
N ALA A 268 -10.26 22.95 -26.17
CA ALA A 268 -10.95 24.22 -26.36
C ALA A 268 -10.36 25.05 -27.50
N ALA A 269 -11.09 26.08 -27.93
CA ALA A 269 -10.52 27.13 -28.77
C ALA A 269 -9.36 27.81 -28.03
N GLY A 270 -8.22 27.95 -28.70
CA GLY A 270 -6.94 28.39 -28.14
C GLY A 270 -5.95 27.25 -27.85
N ASP A 271 -6.39 25.98 -27.87
CA ASP A 271 -5.48 24.84 -27.68
C ASP A 271 -4.65 24.48 -28.90
N LEU A 272 -5.07 24.95 -30.07
CA LEU A 272 -4.34 24.85 -31.33
C LEU A 272 -3.65 26.19 -31.68
N SER A 273 -2.75 26.15 -32.65
CA SER A 273 -2.22 27.38 -33.25
C SER A 273 -3.33 28.14 -33.99
N GLU A 274 -3.22 29.47 -34.05
CA GLU A 274 -4.22 30.32 -34.71
C GLU A 274 -4.36 29.98 -36.19
N SER A 275 -3.25 29.62 -36.84
CA SER A 275 -3.23 29.18 -38.24
C SER A 275 -4.03 27.89 -38.46
N LEU A 276 -3.93 26.90 -37.55
CA LEU A 276 -4.70 25.66 -37.67
C LEU A 276 -6.19 25.86 -37.42
N GLU A 277 -6.57 26.70 -36.46
CA GLU A 277 -7.99 27.02 -36.21
C GLU A 277 -8.60 27.72 -37.43
N ALA A 278 -7.89 28.69 -38.02
CA ALA A 278 -8.31 29.34 -39.26
C ALA A 278 -8.36 28.38 -40.45
N ALA A 279 -7.42 27.42 -40.54
CA ALA A 279 -7.43 26.39 -41.58
C ALA A 279 -8.67 25.49 -41.48
N PHE A 280 -9.07 25.05 -40.27
CA PHE A 280 -10.31 24.27 -40.10
C PHE A 280 -11.56 25.07 -40.48
N GLU A 281 -11.64 26.35 -40.13
CA GLU A 281 -12.76 27.20 -40.57
C GLU A 281 -12.80 27.36 -42.09
N ARG A 282 -11.65 27.59 -42.74
CA ARG A 282 -11.55 27.60 -44.21
C ARG A 282 -12.00 26.28 -44.83
N ALA A 283 -11.62 25.14 -44.25
CA ALA A 283 -11.95 23.82 -44.77
C ALA A 283 -13.45 23.50 -44.68
N PHE A 284 -14.08 23.82 -43.54
CA PHE A 284 -15.44 23.38 -43.23
C PHE A 284 -16.53 24.41 -43.51
N LEU A 285 -16.20 25.71 -43.51
CA LEU A 285 -17.15 26.80 -43.79
C LEU A 285 -16.88 27.50 -45.13
N GLY A 286 -15.65 27.42 -45.65
CA GLY A 286 -15.23 28.06 -46.88
C GLY A 286 -15.40 27.20 -48.13
N ARG A 287 -15.33 27.85 -49.30
CA ARG A 287 -15.19 27.17 -50.61
C ARG A 287 -13.73 27.06 -51.07
N ASP A 288 -12.86 27.92 -50.57
CA ASP A 288 -11.41 27.89 -50.77
C ASP A 288 -10.75 27.14 -49.61
N ARG A 289 -10.75 25.81 -49.71
CA ARG A 289 -10.27 24.90 -48.67
C ARG A 289 -8.74 24.85 -48.68
N PRO A 290 -8.08 24.70 -47.52
CA PRO A 290 -6.64 24.49 -47.49
C PRO A 290 -6.28 23.21 -48.26
N THR A 291 -5.33 23.36 -49.18
CA THR A 291 -4.79 22.25 -49.97
C THR A 291 -4.06 21.24 -49.09
N ALA A 292 -3.90 20.02 -49.60
CA ALA A 292 -3.10 18.99 -48.94
C ALA A 292 -1.66 19.43 -48.58
N ALA A 293 -1.04 20.28 -49.40
CA ALA A 293 0.28 20.85 -49.14
C ALA A 293 0.26 21.88 -48.00
N GLU A 294 -0.74 22.77 -47.96
CA GLU A 294 -0.94 23.73 -46.86
C GLU A 294 -1.17 23.00 -45.53
N TRP A 295 -1.96 21.92 -45.53
CA TRP A 295 -2.15 21.07 -44.35
C TRP A 295 -0.83 20.45 -43.90
N ALA A 296 -0.06 19.87 -44.83
CA ALA A 296 1.21 19.24 -44.51
C ALA A 296 2.18 20.20 -43.80
N GLU A 297 2.32 21.43 -44.31
CA GLU A 297 3.18 22.46 -43.75
C GLU A 297 2.67 22.97 -42.39
N SER A 298 1.38 23.30 -42.30
CA SER A 298 0.77 23.84 -41.08
C SER A 298 0.86 22.85 -39.91
N LEU A 299 0.63 21.56 -40.18
CA LEU A 299 0.69 20.50 -39.16
C LEU A 299 2.12 20.17 -38.73
N LEU A 300 3.09 20.28 -39.66
CA LEU A 300 4.51 20.12 -39.32
C LEU A 300 4.97 21.25 -38.39
N THR A 301 4.58 22.48 -38.71
CA THR A 301 4.86 23.67 -37.90
C THR A 301 4.27 23.51 -36.51
N PHE A 302 2.99 23.17 -36.43
CA PHE A 302 2.31 22.91 -35.15
C PHE A 302 3.00 21.81 -34.33
N ALA A 303 3.38 20.69 -34.94
CA ALA A 303 4.12 19.63 -34.25
C ALA A 303 5.49 20.10 -33.70
N GLY A 304 6.11 21.08 -34.35
CA GLY A 304 7.33 21.75 -33.89
C GLY A 304 7.12 22.70 -32.71
N GLU A 305 5.96 23.35 -32.64
CA GLU A 305 5.58 24.30 -31.59
C GLU A 305 5.13 23.64 -30.28
N LEU A 306 4.74 22.36 -30.31
CA LEU A 306 4.29 21.62 -29.12
C LEU A 306 5.42 21.46 -28.10
N VAL A 307 5.14 21.82 -26.84
CA VAL A 307 6.06 21.71 -25.70
C VAL A 307 5.65 20.58 -24.74
N PRO A 308 6.62 19.91 -24.08
CA PRO A 308 6.33 18.92 -23.04
C PRO A 308 5.62 19.52 -21.82
N CYS A 309 4.70 18.76 -21.23
CA CYS A 309 4.03 19.13 -19.99
C CYS A 309 4.78 18.58 -18.77
N PRO A 310 5.02 19.39 -17.71
CA PRO A 310 5.59 18.90 -16.45
C PRO A 310 4.68 17.91 -15.70
N GLY A 311 3.36 17.99 -15.91
CA GLY A 311 2.34 17.21 -15.17
C GLY A 311 1.92 15.88 -15.79
N GLY A 312 2.55 15.44 -16.89
CA GLY A 312 2.25 14.18 -17.54
C GLY A 312 3.35 13.73 -18.50
N VAL A 313 3.85 12.50 -18.30
CA VAL A 313 5.03 11.95 -18.99
C VAL A 313 4.91 12.00 -20.53
N ARG A 314 3.69 11.89 -21.07
CA ARG A 314 3.42 11.93 -22.52
C ARG A 314 2.59 13.12 -22.99
N HIS A 315 2.27 14.04 -22.10
CA HIS A 315 1.49 15.21 -22.46
C HIS A 315 2.41 16.21 -23.19
N VAL A 316 1.98 16.62 -24.38
CA VAL A 316 2.56 17.73 -25.12
C VAL A 316 1.43 18.67 -25.52
N PHE A 317 1.67 19.97 -25.51
CA PHE A 317 0.63 20.97 -25.76
C PHE A 317 1.20 22.23 -26.39
N HIS A 318 0.33 23.03 -27.00
CA HIS A 318 0.74 24.28 -27.63
C HIS A 318 0.84 25.40 -26.59
N PRO A 319 1.92 26.22 -26.55
CA PRO A 319 2.09 27.25 -25.52
C PRO A 319 0.94 28.27 -25.41
N ARG A 320 0.25 28.55 -26.52
CA ARG A 320 -0.94 29.44 -26.56
C ARG A 320 -2.07 28.99 -25.63
N SER A 321 -2.18 27.69 -25.32
CA SER A 321 -3.16 27.18 -24.35
C SER A 321 -3.02 27.80 -22.95
N GLY A 322 -1.84 28.33 -22.61
CA GLY A 322 -1.49 28.82 -21.26
C GLY A 322 -1.31 27.72 -20.21
N ALA A 323 -2.02 26.61 -20.32
CA ALA A 323 -1.89 25.41 -19.50
C ALA A 323 -2.10 24.15 -20.33
N CYS A 324 -1.65 22.99 -19.83
CA CYS A 324 -1.81 21.72 -20.54
C CYS A 324 -3.30 21.30 -20.61
N PRO A 325 -3.90 21.21 -21.82
CA PRO A 325 -5.30 20.83 -21.98
C PRO A 325 -5.54 19.37 -21.58
N TRP A 326 -4.57 18.49 -21.77
CA TRP A 326 -4.66 17.08 -21.36
C TRP A 326 -4.73 16.93 -19.85
N CYS A 327 -3.97 17.71 -19.09
CA CYS A 327 -4.04 17.73 -17.62
C CYS A 327 -5.39 18.26 -17.14
N ASN A 328 -5.94 19.28 -17.82
CA ASN A 328 -7.26 19.82 -17.51
C ASN A 328 -8.36 18.78 -17.78
N LEU A 329 -8.33 18.12 -18.94
CA LEU A 329 -9.26 17.04 -19.28
C LEU A 329 -9.15 15.87 -18.28
N ARG A 330 -7.92 15.49 -17.90
CA ARG A 330 -7.68 14.47 -16.87
C ARG A 330 -8.25 14.87 -15.51
N SER A 331 -8.10 16.12 -15.08
CA SER A 331 -8.61 16.54 -13.77
C SER A 331 -10.14 16.62 -13.75
N LYS A 332 -10.72 17.19 -14.81
CA LYS A 332 -12.15 17.52 -14.92
C LYS A 332 -13.02 16.32 -15.29
N PHE A 333 -12.55 15.48 -16.23
CA PHE A 333 -13.32 14.35 -16.75
C PHE A 333 -12.76 12.99 -16.32
N LYS A 334 -11.67 12.96 -15.55
CA LYS A 334 -11.00 11.71 -15.10
C LYS A 334 -10.53 10.81 -16.25
N VAL A 335 -10.36 11.38 -17.44
CA VAL A 335 -9.87 10.68 -18.64
C VAL A 335 -8.50 11.25 -19.02
N ASP A 336 -7.48 10.39 -19.06
CA ASP A 336 -6.19 10.71 -19.66
C ASP A 336 -6.12 10.16 -21.08
N PHE A 337 -6.02 11.04 -22.07
CA PHE A 337 -5.92 10.69 -23.49
C PHE A 337 -4.52 10.22 -23.91
N PHE A 338 -3.52 10.47 -23.06
CA PHE A 338 -2.12 10.07 -23.22
C PHE A 338 -1.56 9.59 -21.86
N PRO A 339 -2.12 8.51 -21.28
CA PRO A 339 -1.66 7.96 -19.99
C PRO A 339 -0.23 7.43 -20.12
N GLU A 340 0.42 6.97 -19.05
CA GLU A 340 1.70 6.23 -19.09
C GLU A 340 1.48 4.73 -19.39
N VAL A 341 2.45 4.01 -19.98
CA VAL A 341 2.33 2.56 -20.27
C VAL A 341 3.14 1.84 -19.21
N ILE A 342 2.47 1.08 -18.36
CA ILE A 342 3.10 0.07 -17.50
C ILE A 342 3.30 -1.17 -18.39
N ALA A 343 4.54 -1.44 -18.77
CA ALA A 343 4.87 -2.55 -19.66
C ALA A 343 4.51 -3.89 -19.00
N ALA A 344 3.65 -4.68 -19.64
CA ALA A 344 3.42 -6.08 -19.29
C ALA A 344 4.60 -6.91 -19.82
N THR A 345 5.47 -7.39 -18.93
CA THR A 345 6.58 -8.29 -19.29
C THR A 345 6.11 -9.74 -19.40
N ASN A 346 6.55 -10.39 -20.48
CA ASN A 346 6.31 -11.78 -20.89
C ASN A 346 6.43 -12.81 -19.75
N THR A 347 5.47 -13.73 -19.70
CA THR A 347 5.44 -14.89 -18.80
C THR A 347 6.14 -16.09 -19.42
N VAL A 348 7.21 -16.55 -18.78
CA VAL A 348 7.78 -17.90 -18.95
C VAL A 348 7.12 -18.81 -17.92
N GLU A 349 6.66 -19.98 -18.33
CA GLU A 349 6.06 -20.99 -17.45
C GLU A 349 7.11 -21.58 -16.49
N ILE A 350 6.90 -21.41 -15.18
CA ILE A 350 7.68 -22.03 -14.09
C ILE A 350 6.66 -22.56 -13.06
N PRO A 351 6.82 -23.79 -12.55
CA PRO A 351 5.79 -24.51 -11.78
C PRO A 351 5.35 -23.83 -10.47
N ALA A 352 4.08 -24.07 -10.11
CA ALA A 352 3.32 -23.47 -9.01
C ALA A 352 3.94 -23.56 -7.59
N ILE A 353 4.93 -24.43 -7.39
CA ILE A 353 5.58 -24.68 -6.08
C ILE A 353 6.31 -23.44 -5.53
N ARG A 354 6.65 -22.45 -6.36
CA ARG A 354 7.36 -21.23 -5.91
C ARG A 354 6.47 -20.14 -5.30
N ILE A 355 5.14 -20.25 -5.39
CA ILE A 355 4.21 -19.16 -5.09
C ILE A 355 3.80 -19.10 -3.62
N GLU A 356 3.65 -20.22 -2.92
CA GLU A 356 3.25 -20.22 -1.51
C GLU A 356 4.46 -20.22 -0.55
N PHE A 357 4.24 -19.78 0.69
CA PHE A 357 5.20 -19.96 1.79
C PHE A 357 5.03 -21.36 2.36
N GLN A 358 6.10 -22.14 2.43
CA GLN A 358 6.10 -23.49 3.01
C GLN A 358 6.35 -23.45 4.52
N VAL A 359 5.51 -22.73 5.25
CA VAL A 359 5.60 -22.60 6.71
C VAL A 359 4.26 -23.01 7.31
N ASP A 360 4.30 -23.80 8.39
CA ASP A 360 3.12 -24.17 9.18
C ASP A 360 3.20 -23.53 10.58
N PRO A 361 2.58 -22.35 10.78
CA PRO A 361 2.60 -21.65 12.06
C PRO A 361 1.95 -22.44 13.21
N GLU A 362 0.94 -23.25 12.90
CA GLU A 362 0.18 -24.03 13.88
C GLU A 362 1.02 -25.21 14.38
N ALA A 363 1.74 -25.88 13.48
CA ALA A 363 2.69 -26.91 13.87
C ALA A 363 3.82 -26.35 14.77
N LEU A 364 4.34 -25.15 14.45
CA LEU A 364 5.39 -24.51 15.24
C LEU A 364 4.93 -24.16 16.65
N ILE A 365 3.76 -23.52 16.81
CA ILE A 365 3.26 -23.16 18.13
C ILE A 365 2.86 -24.40 18.94
N THR A 366 2.30 -25.42 18.30
CA THR A 366 1.98 -26.71 18.94
C THR A 366 3.22 -27.37 19.51
N ARG A 367 4.34 -27.38 18.75
CA ARG A 367 5.63 -27.90 19.24
C ARG A 367 6.14 -27.14 20.46
N ILE A 368 5.99 -25.82 20.51
CA ILE A 368 6.40 -24.98 21.65
C ILE A 368 5.50 -25.24 22.87
N LEU A 369 4.19 -25.34 22.67
CA LEU A 369 3.22 -25.60 23.73
C LEU A 369 3.37 -26.99 24.33
N ALA A 370 3.82 -27.98 23.54
CA ALA A 370 4.12 -29.32 24.01
C ALA A 370 5.32 -29.40 24.97
N ILE A 371 6.21 -28.39 24.98
CA ILE A 371 7.34 -28.34 25.93
C ILE A 371 6.79 -28.04 27.33
N PRO A 372 7.03 -28.90 28.34
CA PRO A 372 6.55 -28.69 29.70
C PRO A 372 7.00 -27.36 30.29
N LYS A 373 6.11 -26.69 31.03
CA LYS A 373 6.44 -25.42 31.71
C LYS A 373 7.37 -25.68 32.89
N PHE A 374 8.47 -24.93 32.97
CA PHE A 374 9.41 -25.08 34.09
C PHE A 374 8.81 -24.53 35.39
N GLY A 375 8.74 -25.38 36.43
CA GLY A 375 8.02 -25.07 37.68
C GLY A 375 8.76 -25.43 38.97
N ASN A 376 10.03 -25.82 38.92
CA ASN A 376 10.74 -26.28 40.10
C ASN A 376 10.88 -25.17 41.15
N GLN A 377 10.49 -25.48 42.39
CA GLN A 377 10.64 -24.60 43.55
C GLN A 377 11.70 -25.16 44.49
N TYR A 378 12.49 -24.26 45.09
CA TYR A 378 13.44 -24.66 46.12
C TYR A 378 12.72 -25.03 47.42
N SER A 379 13.09 -26.16 47.99
CA SER A 379 12.75 -26.54 49.37
C SER A 379 14.02 -26.89 50.11
N ARG A 380 14.18 -26.37 51.34
CA ARG A 380 15.34 -26.67 52.19
C ARG A 380 15.41 -28.18 52.47
N PRO A 381 16.59 -28.82 52.33
CA PRO A 381 16.75 -30.22 52.67
C PRO A 381 16.30 -30.51 54.11
N ARG A 382 15.48 -31.54 54.30
CA ARG A 382 15.06 -31.96 55.65
C ARG A 382 16.19 -32.73 56.32
N ILE A 383 16.66 -32.23 57.46
CA ILE A 383 17.61 -32.94 58.30
C ILE A 383 16.86 -33.82 59.30
N SER A 384 17.28 -35.08 59.42
CA SER A 384 16.77 -35.98 60.44
C SER A 384 17.21 -35.52 61.82
N LYS A 385 16.26 -35.34 62.75
CA LYS A 385 16.56 -34.97 64.15
C LYS A 385 17.53 -35.93 64.85
N LYS A 386 17.65 -37.19 64.38
CA LYS A 386 18.60 -38.18 64.91
C LYS A 386 20.08 -37.88 64.56
N ARG A 387 20.35 -37.00 63.59
CA ARG A 387 21.70 -36.55 63.20
C ARG A 387 22.12 -35.24 63.88
N LEU A 388 21.24 -34.59 64.64
CA LEU A 388 21.56 -33.42 65.47
C LEU A 388 22.35 -33.83 66.72
N ARG A 389 23.51 -34.46 66.53
CA ARG A 389 24.46 -34.62 67.63
C ARG A 389 25.36 -33.38 67.63
N PRO A 390 25.77 -32.89 68.81
CA PRO A 390 26.82 -31.89 68.89
C PRO A 390 28.01 -32.34 68.05
N ALA A 391 28.51 -31.50 67.15
CA ALA A 391 29.72 -31.81 66.38
C ALA A 391 30.94 -31.80 67.29
N GLU A 392 30.92 -30.91 68.29
CA GLU A 392 31.97 -30.79 69.30
C GLU A 392 31.34 -30.95 70.71
N PRO A 393 31.68 -32.01 71.48
CA PRO A 393 31.19 -32.15 72.84
C PRO A 393 31.59 -30.92 73.67
N VAL A 394 30.72 -30.51 74.59
CA VAL A 394 31.08 -29.45 75.54
C VAL A 394 32.31 -29.93 76.34
N PRO A 395 33.41 -29.15 76.39
CA PRO A 395 34.58 -29.49 77.18
C PRO A 395 34.17 -29.84 78.63
N ALA A 396 34.68 -30.96 79.15
CA ALA A 396 34.22 -31.51 80.42
C ALA A 396 34.55 -30.62 81.64
N ASP A 397 35.50 -29.71 81.47
CA ASP A 397 35.98 -28.70 82.40
C ASP A 397 35.12 -27.43 82.42
N LEU A 398 34.27 -27.20 81.42
CA LEU A 398 33.38 -26.04 81.37
C LEU A 398 32.02 -26.36 82.00
N VAL A 399 31.73 -25.75 83.14
CA VAL A 399 30.43 -25.83 83.83
C VAL A 399 29.63 -24.57 83.55
N ARG A 400 28.32 -24.72 83.31
CA ARG A 400 27.42 -23.57 83.15
C ARG A 400 27.38 -22.76 84.45
N PRO A 401 27.68 -21.46 84.43
CA PRO A 401 27.55 -20.62 85.61
C PRO A 401 26.09 -20.37 85.99
N GLU A 402 25.88 -20.14 87.29
CA GLU A 402 24.62 -19.56 87.76
C GLU A 402 24.49 -18.12 87.23
N PRO A 403 23.30 -17.69 86.80
CA PRO A 403 23.07 -16.31 86.36
C PRO A 403 23.49 -15.32 87.45
N PHE A 404 24.17 -14.25 87.06
CA PHE A 404 24.44 -13.15 87.97
C PHE A 404 23.14 -12.47 88.40
N GLU A 405 22.85 -12.48 89.70
CA GLU A 405 21.71 -11.78 90.31
C GLU A 405 22.26 -10.62 91.15
N PRO A 406 22.07 -9.36 90.73
CA PRO A 406 22.58 -8.21 91.47
C PRO A 406 21.86 -8.07 92.82
N ALA A 407 22.58 -7.63 93.84
CA ALA A 407 21.99 -7.32 95.13
C ALA A 407 20.96 -6.19 94.98
N PRO A 408 19.74 -6.33 95.55
CA PRO A 408 18.72 -5.32 95.44
C PRO A 408 19.11 -4.05 96.20
N GLU A 409 18.78 -2.88 95.64
CA GLU A 409 18.98 -1.61 96.33
C GLU A 409 18.16 -1.55 97.65
N PRO A 410 18.67 -0.87 98.68
CA PRO A 410 18.02 -0.80 99.98
C PRO A 410 16.75 0.06 99.88
N PRO A 411 15.69 -0.29 100.63
CA PRO A 411 14.43 0.46 100.59
C PRO A 411 14.64 1.91 101.06
N GLU A 412 13.87 2.85 100.48
CA GLU A 412 13.95 4.27 100.84
C GLU A 412 13.73 4.50 102.35
N PRO A 413 14.47 5.44 102.98
CA PRO A 413 14.44 5.63 104.42
C PRO A 413 13.08 6.17 104.90
N ASP A 414 12.52 5.52 105.93
CA ASP A 414 11.29 5.99 106.59
C ASP A 414 11.58 7.25 107.43
N THR A 415 11.28 8.42 106.86
CA THR A 415 11.53 9.72 107.51
C THR A 415 10.50 10.11 108.55
N SER A 416 9.49 9.28 108.84
CA SER A 416 8.42 9.58 109.80
C SER A 416 8.92 9.81 111.24
N ALA A 417 9.99 9.12 111.66
CA ALA A 417 10.57 9.23 113.00
C ALA A 417 11.27 10.58 113.28
N THR A 418 11.77 11.27 112.23
CA THR A 418 12.45 12.58 112.36
C THR A 418 11.50 13.74 112.67
N GLY A 419 10.19 13.50 112.58
CA GLY A 419 9.14 14.47 112.92
C GLY A 419 9.10 14.81 114.41
N SER A 420 9.58 13.95 115.32
CA SER A 420 9.41 14.12 116.77
C SER A 420 10.06 15.39 117.33
N LEU A 421 11.30 15.71 116.93
CA LEU A 421 12.01 16.92 117.39
C LEU A 421 11.45 18.20 116.74
N ALA A 422 11.18 18.15 115.43
CA ALA A 422 10.56 19.26 114.71
C ALA A 422 9.15 19.54 115.27
N PHE A 423 8.37 18.50 115.54
CA PHE A 423 7.04 18.60 116.15
C PHE A 423 7.11 19.20 117.57
N LEU A 424 8.02 18.73 118.43
CA LEU A 424 8.23 19.28 119.78
C LEU A 424 8.60 20.78 119.73
N LEU A 425 9.53 21.18 118.88
CA LEU A 425 9.95 22.58 118.73
C LEU A 425 8.81 23.46 118.19
N THR A 426 8.01 22.94 117.25
CA THR A 426 6.83 23.65 116.72
C THR A 426 5.72 23.77 117.77
N ALA A 427 5.51 22.71 118.56
CA ALA A 427 4.52 22.67 119.64
C ALA A 427 4.88 23.63 120.79
N LEU A 428 6.17 23.82 121.10
CA LEU A 428 6.65 24.77 122.12
C LEU A 428 6.64 26.22 121.63
N ALA A 429 6.71 26.47 120.32
CA ALA A 429 6.67 27.80 119.73
C ALA A 429 5.28 28.47 119.86
N TRP A 430 4.18 27.71 119.77
CA TRP A 430 2.83 28.27 119.85
C TRP A 430 2.46 28.86 121.22
N PRO A 431 2.70 28.17 122.35
CA PRO A 431 2.52 28.75 123.69
C PRO A 431 3.40 29.97 123.92
N THR A 432 4.62 29.99 123.36
CA THR A 432 5.53 31.14 123.49
C THR A 432 5.07 32.34 122.66
N PHE A 433 4.47 32.13 121.48
CA PHE A 433 3.76 33.19 120.76
C PHE A 433 2.55 33.72 121.52
N ALA A 434 1.74 32.83 122.10
CA ALA A 434 0.59 33.22 122.90
C ALA A 434 1.03 34.05 124.12
N ALA A 435 2.09 33.60 124.82
CA ALA A 435 2.70 34.34 125.93
C ALA A 435 3.24 35.70 125.49
N ALA A 436 3.88 35.79 124.31
CA ALA A 436 4.36 37.06 123.74
C ALA A 436 3.20 38.02 123.43
N GLY A 437 2.09 37.52 122.87
CA GLY A 437 0.89 38.31 122.59
C GLY A 437 0.24 38.87 123.86
N VAL A 438 0.16 38.06 124.93
CA VAL A 438 -0.32 38.51 126.25
C VAL A 438 0.65 39.52 126.87
N ALA A 439 1.96 39.30 126.71
CA ALA A 439 3.00 40.21 127.21
C ALA A 439 2.95 41.58 126.52
N LEU A 440 2.52 41.69 125.26
CA LEU A 440 2.41 42.98 124.56
C LEU A 440 1.48 43.97 125.28
N PHE A 441 0.42 43.49 125.91
CA PHE A 441 -0.55 44.33 126.64
C PHE A 441 -0.19 44.53 128.11
N THR A 442 0.59 43.62 128.70
CA THR A 442 0.87 43.62 130.14
C THR A 442 2.29 44.07 130.50
N ARG A 443 3.30 43.68 129.69
CA ARG A 443 4.73 43.97 129.84
C ARG A 443 5.43 43.98 128.47
N PRO A 444 5.28 45.05 127.66
CA PRO A 444 5.70 45.08 126.26
C PRO A 444 7.21 44.83 126.06
N GLN A 445 8.05 45.18 127.03
CA GLN A 445 9.48 44.90 127.02
C GLN A 445 9.84 43.40 126.96
N LEU A 446 8.92 42.49 127.32
CA LEU A 446 9.13 41.03 127.24
C LEU A 446 8.48 40.37 126.02
N ALA A 447 7.64 41.09 125.27
CA ALA A 447 6.92 40.53 124.14
C ALA A 447 7.82 40.27 122.91
N VAL A 448 8.69 41.23 122.58
CA VAL A 448 9.62 41.11 121.44
C VAL A 448 10.63 39.96 121.65
N PRO A 449 11.28 39.80 122.82
CA PRO A 449 12.14 38.64 123.09
C PRO A 449 11.38 37.30 122.99
N ALA A 450 10.17 37.21 123.55
CA ALA A 450 9.39 35.97 123.52
C ALA A 450 8.95 35.58 122.09
N ALA A 451 8.54 36.55 121.27
CA ALA A 451 8.23 36.32 119.87
C ALA A 451 9.48 35.91 119.06
N ALA A 452 10.64 36.51 119.34
CA ALA A 452 11.90 36.14 118.72
C ALA A 452 12.31 34.70 119.07
N VAL A 453 12.11 34.26 120.32
CA VAL A 453 12.33 32.87 120.74
C VAL A 453 11.40 31.91 120.01
N ALA A 454 10.11 32.25 119.88
CA ALA A 454 9.14 31.41 119.18
C ALA A 454 9.43 31.27 117.68
N PHE A 455 9.78 32.38 117.00
CA PHE A 455 10.25 32.34 115.61
C PHE A 455 11.57 31.57 115.47
N GLY A 456 12.50 31.72 116.43
CA GLY A 456 13.73 30.94 116.51
C GLY A 456 13.47 29.44 116.60
N MET A 457 12.51 29.01 117.42
CA MET A 457 12.08 27.61 117.55
C MET A 457 11.47 27.06 116.26
N LEU A 458 10.62 27.83 115.56
CA LEU A 458 10.08 27.43 114.25
C LEU A 458 11.15 27.35 113.16
N GLY A 459 12.11 28.29 113.16
CA GLY A 459 13.27 28.28 112.28
C GLY A 459 14.15 27.05 112.51
N LEU A 460 14.44 26.73 113.79
CA LEU A 460 15.18 25.54 114.18
C LEU A 460 14.44 24.25 113.82
N SER A 461 13.12 24.20 114.00
CA SER A 461 12.28 23.05 113.62
C SER A 461 12.36 22.75 112.12
N LYS A 462 12.16 23.77 111.28
CA LYS A 462 12.27 23.63 109.81
C LYS A 462 13.69 23.26 109.39
N TRP A 463 14.70 23.87 110.00
CA TRP A 463 16.10 23.58 109.72
C TRP A 463 16.49 22.16 110.14
N ALA A 464 16.08 21.71 111.33
CA ALA A 464 16.32 20.36 111.82
C ALA A 464 15.64 19.32 110.94
N GLY A 465 14.34 19.47 110.66
CA GLY A 465 13.60 18.54 109.80
C GLY A 465 14.11 18.49 108.35
N ARG A 466 14.65 19.60 107.81
CA ARG A 466 15.32 19.60 106.51
C ARG A 466 16.70 18.95 106.57
N SER A 467 17.49 19.25 107.61
CA SER A 467 18.84 18.72 107.77
C SER A 467 18.86 17.22 108.03
N PHE A 468 17.93 16.70 108.84
CA PHE A 468 17.81 15.25 109.09
C PHE A 468 17.34 14.49 107.86
N ARG A 469 16.35 15.00 107.12
CA ARG A 469 15.93 14.39 105.85
C ARG A 469 17.06 14.41 104.83
N ASN A 470 17.73 15.55 104.67
CA ASN A 470 18.86 15.65 103.74
C ASN A 470 20.01 14.70 104.12
N ARG A 471 20.29 14.50 105.42
CA ARG A 471 21.27 13.50 105.87
C ARG A 471 20.80 12.08 105.60
N ALA A 472 19.57 11.72 106.01
CA ALA A 472 19.02 10.38 105.77
C ALA A 472 18.96 10.03 104.27
N THR A 473 18.59 10.99 103.40
CA THR A 473 18.61 10.80 101.95
C THR A 473 20.04 10.75 101.39
N ALA A 474 20.97 11.54 101.92
CA ALA A 474 22.38 11.48 101.49
C ALA A 474 23.05 10.17 101.93
N ASP A 475 22.75 9.68 103.13
CA ASP A 475 23.24 8.41 103.67
C ASP A 475 22.65 7.24 102.87
N TRP A 476 21.35 7.27 102.55
CA TRP A 476 20.71 6.27 101.67
C TRP A 476 21.27 6.28 100.24
N LEU A 477 21.47 7.47 99.64
CA LEU A 477 22.09 7.56 98.31
C LEU A 477 23.54 7.04 98.32
N ALA A 478 24.29 7.27 99.39
CA ALA A 478 25.63 6.71 99.56
C ALA A 478 25.59 5.19 99.67
N GLU A 479 24.62 4.62 100.41
CA GLU A 479 24.41 3.17 100.53
C GLU A 479 23.96 2.53 99.21
N CYS A 480 23.09 3.18 98.44
CA CYS A 480 22.71 2.75 97.09
C CYS A 480 23.92 2.77 96.14
N GLU A 481 24.73 3.82 96.16
CA GLU A 481 25.91 3.95 95.30
C GLU A 481 26.98 2.92 95.68
N GLU A 482 27.14 2.63 96.97
CA GLU A 482 28.00 1.55 97.47
C GLU A 482 27.52 0.19 96.96
N ILE A 483 26.22 -0.11 97.05
CA ILE A 483 25.64 -1.36 96.52
C ILE A 483 25.78 -1.45 95.00
N ARG A 484 25.62 -0.36 94.25
CA ARG A 484 25.88 -0.36 92.79
C ARG A 484 27.33 -0.61 92.47
N THR A 485 28.25 0.07 93.16
CA THR A 485 29.69 -0.12 92.97
C THR A 485 30.10 -1.55 93.31
N GLN A 486 29.52 -2.11 94.37
CA GLN A 486 29.73 -3.51 94.75
C GLN A 486 29.15 -4.46 93.69
N ASN A 487 27.92 -4.23 93.21
CA ASN A 487 27.32 -5.01 92.13
C ASN A 487 28.15 -4.94 90.84
N ASP A 488 28.68 -3.78 90.46
CA ASP A 488 29.56 -3.60 89.30
C ASP A 488 30.87 -4.38 89.47
N THR A 489 31.41 -4.40 90.69
CA THR A 489 32.62 -5.17 91.05
C THR A 489 32.34 -6.68 91.03
N ASP A 490 31.26 -7.12 91.68
CA ASP A 490 30.82 -8.52 91.71
C ASP A 490 30.49 -9.02 90.29
N GLN A 491 29.90 -8.16 89.45
CA GLN A 491 29.66 -8.48 88.05
C GLN A 491 30.96 -8.62 87.26
N ALA A 492 31.95 -7.75 87.49
CA ALA A 492 33.26 -7.84 86.85
C ALA A 492 34.01 -9.11 87.28
N GLU A 493 33.99 -9.45 88.57
CA GLU A 493 34.56 -10.70 89.10
C GLU A 493 33.83 -11.93 88.54
N TRP A 494 32.49 -11.88 88.43
CA TRP A 494 31.72 -12.95 87.81
C TRP A 494 32.06 -13.11 86.32
N LEU A 495 32.24 -12.01 85.58
CA LEU A 495 32.63 -12.05 84.16
C LEU A 495 34.03 -12.65 83.97
N ASP A 496 34.99 -12.30 84.85
CA ASP A 496 36.36 -12.83 84.81
C ASP A 496 36.39 -14.33 85.17
N ALA A 497 35.70 -14.72 86.25
CA ALA A 497 35.60 -16.11 86.68
C ALA A 497 34.92 -17.03 85.65
N ASN A 498 34.05 -16.47 84.81
CA ASN A 498 33.30 -17.21 83.78
C ASN A 498 33.75 -16.89 82.36
N HIS A 499 34.89 -16.20 82.21
CA HIS A 499 35.43 -15.77 80.92
C HIS A 499 35.49 -16.92 79.90
N ASP A 500 36.01 -18.08 80.30
CA ASP A 500 36.22 -19.20 79.39
C ASP A 500 34.89 -19.82 78.90
N TRP A 501 33.87 -19.87 79.77
CA TRP A 501 32.53 -20.31 79.38
C TRP A 501 31.89 -19.29 78.43
N LEU A 502 31.97 -18.00 78.75
CA LEU A 502 31.42 -16.92 77.92
C LEU A 502 32.10 -16.85 76.54
N ALA A 503 33.43 -16.98 76.51
CA ALA A 503 34.21 -17.02 75.27
C ALA A 503 33.85 -18.23 74.40
N GLU A 504 33.60 -19.40 75.01
CA GLU A 504 33.16 -20.59 74.29
C GLU A 504 31.73 -20.46 73.74
N VAL A 505 30.81 -19.87 74.51
CA VAL A 505 29.46 -19.53 74.05
C VAL A 505 29.53 -18.56 72.87
N ASP A 506 30.33 -17.52 72.96
CA ASP A 506 30.50 -16.53 71.90
C ASP A 506 31.15 -17.16 70.65
N ARG A 507 32.15 -18.03 70.80
CA ARG A 507 32.75 -18.81 69.70
C ARG A 507 31.70 -19.65 68.98
N ARG A 508 30.93 -20.46 69.71
CA ARG A 508 29.88 -21.33 69.12
C ARG A 508 28.73 -20.52 68.52
N THR A 509 28.39 -19.37 69.11
CA THR A 509 27.40 -18.43 68.58
C THR A 509 27.84 -17.84 67.25
N ARG A 510 29.11 -17.39 67.15
CA ARG A 510 29.71 -16.93 65.89
C ARG A 510 29.71 -18.02 64.82
N LEU A 511 30.12 -19.24 65.16
CA LEU A 511 30.11 -20.38 64.23
C LEU A 511 28.70 -20.69 63.70
N ARG A 512 27.66 -20.66 64.56
CA ARG A 512 26.26 -20.82 64.15
C ARG A 512 25.86 -19.71 63.18
N ASP A 513 26.17 -18.45 63.51
CA ASP A 513 25.75 -17.30 62.72
C ASP A 513 26.47 -17.25 61.37
N GLU A 514 27.75 -17.59 61.32
CA GLU A 514 28.51 -17.76 60.08
C GLU A 514 27.94 -18.88 59.21
N ALA A 515 27.61 -20.04 59.80
CA ALA A 515 26.99 -21.15 59.09
C ALA A 515 25.58 -20.77 58.56
N LEU A 516 24.79 -20.04 59.35
CA LEU A 516 23.47 -19.55 58.94
C LEU A 516 23.59 -18.52 57.81
N ALA A 517 24.55 -17.59 57.89
CA ALA A 517 24.80 -16.59 56.86
C ALA A 517 25.22 -17.25 55.54
N ALA A 518 26.16 -18.20 55.59
CA ALA A 518 26.61 -18.94 54.41
C ALA A 518 25.47 -19.78 53.78
N LEU A 519 24.63 -20.41 54.62
CA LEU A 519 23.43 -21.12 54.15
C LEU A 519 22.44 -20.17 53.49
N ALA A 520 22.11 -19.06 54.15
CA ALA A 520 21.18 -18.06 53.63
C ALA A 520 21.64 -17.49 52.29
N GLU A 521 22.93 -17.13 52.16
CA GLU A 521 23.53 -16.63 50.92
C GLU A 521 23.33 -17.62 49.77
N LYS A 522 23.68 -18.90 49.98
CA LYS A 522 23.52 -19.95 48.96
C LYS A 522 22.06 -20.22 48.63
N GLU A 523 21.16 -20.21 49.61
CA GLU A 523 19.72 -20.35 49.36
C GLU A 523 19.19 -19.20 48.53
N THR A 524 19.56 -17.95 48.84
CA THR A 524 19.16 -16.79 48.04
C THR A 524 19.72 -16.86 46.63
N ALA A 525 20.99 -17.25 46.46
CA ALA A 525 21.59 -17.41 45.14
C ALA A 525 20.87 -18.47 44.31
N TRP A 526 20.54 -19.62 44.90
CA TRP A 526 19.83 -20.70 44.21
C TRP A 526 18.39 -20.32 43.87
N LYS A 527 17.66 -19.69 44.81
CA LYS A 527 16.31 -19.17 44.55
C LYS A 527 16.32 -18.16 43.42
N ALA A 528 17.25 -17.20 43.42
CA ALA A 528 17.39 -16.20 42.37
C ALA A 528 17.72 -16.84 41.00
N TRP A 529 18.55 -17.88 40.99
CA TRP A 529 18.85 -18.63 39.76
C TRP A 529 17.62 -19.36 39.21
N LEU A 530 16.84 -20.03 40.06
CA LEU A 530 15.58 -20.69 39.67
C LEU A 530 14.52 -19.69 39.20
N GLU A 531 14.42 -18.52 39.84
CA GLU A 531 13.56 -17.43 39.36
C GLU A 531 14.01 -16.93 37.99
N LYS A 532 15.31 -16.78 37.75
CA LYS A 532 15.85 -16.39 36.43
C LYS A 532 15.48 -17.42 35.35
N ALA A 533 15.54 -18.72 35.66
CA ALA A 533 15.11 -19.78 34.75
C ALA A 533 13.60 -19.74 34.46
N ARG A 534 12.77 -19.52 35.48
CA ARG A 534 11.31 -19.36 35.33
C ARG A 534 10.95 -18.11 34.53
N ALA A 535 11.61 -16.99 34.81
CA ALA A 535 11.44 -15.74 34.06
C ALA A 535 11.83 -15.92 32.59
N LYS A 536 12.92 -16.66 32.31
CA LYS A 536 13.33 -16.98 30.94
C LYS A 536 12.29 -17.85 30.21
N ASP A 537 11.76 -18.91 30.84
CA ASP A 537 10.67 -19.74 30.25
C ASP A 537 9.44 -18.87 29.94
N ALA A 538 9.00 -18.07 30.90
CA ALA A 538 7.84 -17.19 30.73
C ALA A 538 8.05 -16.16 29.61
N GLN A 539 9.24 -15.54 29.56
CA GLN A 539 9.60 -14.56 28.52
C GLN A 539 9.61 -15.20 27.13
N LEU A 540 10.24 -16.37 26.97
CA LEU A 540 10.30 -17.08 25.70
C LEU A 540 8.92 -17.50 25.20
N ARG A 541 8.02 -17.95 26.09
CA ARG A 541 6.64 -18.30 25.71
C ARG A 541 5.82 -17.07 25.31
N ALA A 542 5.99 -15.94 26.00
CA ALA A 542 5.34 -14.68 25.62
C ALA A 542 5.86 -14.16 24.27
N GLU A 543 7.17 -14.25 24.03
CA GLU A 543 7.79 -13.92 22.75
C GLU A 543 7.27 -14.84 21.63
N ALA A 544 7.18 -16.15 21.86
CA ALA A 544 6.64 -17.10 20.89
C ALA A 544 5.19 -16.81 20.52
N ALA A 545 4.32 -16.50 21.48
CA ALA A 545 2.93 -16.13 21.21
C ALA A 545 2.85 -14.85 20.35
N THR A 546 3.68 -13.85 20.65
CA THR A 546 3.74 -12.60 19.89
C THR A 546 4.23 -12.82 18.46
N LEU A 547 5.28 -13.63 18.27
CA LEU A 547 5.82 -13.97 16.96
C LEU A 547 4.89 -14.83 16.13
N HIS A 548 4.18 -15.78 16.75
CA HIS A 548 3.18 -16.59 16.08
C HIS A 548 2.04 -15.72 15.53
N ASN A 549 1.52 -14.77 16.33
CA ASN A 549 0.50 -13.83 15.85
C ASN A 549 1.03 -12.98 14.68
N ARG A 550 2.26 -12.45 14.77
CA ARG A 550 2.88 -11.70 13.66
C ARG A 550 3.03 -12.54 12.39
N LEU A 551 3.46 -13.79 12.52
CA LEU A 551 3.59 -14.72 11.40
C LEU A 551 2.22 -14.97 10.74
N MET A 552 1.18 -15.19 11.55
CA MET A 552 -0.19 -15.38 11.05
C MET A 552 -0.72 -14.12 10.36
N ASP A 553 -0.50 -12.93 10.93
CA ASP A 553 -0.88 -11.66 10.33
C ASP A 553 -0.16 -11.40 9.00
N ALA A 554 1.15 -11.67 8.94
CA ALA A 554 1.94 -11.52 7.72
C ALA A 554 1.47 -12.48 6.61
N LEU A 555 1.20 -13.74 6.93
CA LEU A 555 0.67 -14.72 5.98
C LEU A 555 -0.75 -14.35 5.52
N ALA A 556 -1.60 -13.82 6.41
CA ALA A 556 -2.94 -13.35 6.08
C ALA A 556 -2.89 -12.09 5.19
N ALA A 557 -1.99 -11.15 5.49
CA ALA A 557 -1.75 -9.96 4.66
C ALA A 557 -1.26 -10.34 3.26
N TYR A 558 -0.28 -11.24 3.17
CA TYR A 558 0.19 -11.82 1.91
C TYR A 558 -0.96 -12.40 1.07
N ARG A 559 -1.79 -13.27 1.66
CA ARG A 559 -2.93 -13.89 0.97
C ARG A 559 -3.98 -12.86 0.52
N ARG A 560 -4.28 -11.87 1.36
CA ARG A 560 -5.21 -10.78 1.00
C ARG A 560 -4.70 -9.98 -0.18
N GLU A 561 -3.45 -9.55 -0.15
CA GLU A 561 -2.88 -8.74 -1.23
C GLU A 561 -2.82 -9.52 -2.56
N LEU A 562 -2.49 -10.81 -2.51
CA LEU A 562 -2.53 -11.69 -3.67
C LEU A 562 -3.96 -11.82 -4.23
N ALA A 563 -4.96 -11.96 -3.35
CA ALA A 563 -6.36 -12.04 -3.72
C ALA A 563 -6.90 -10.72 -4.30
N GLU A 564 -6.51 -9.57 -3.73
CA GLU A 564 -6.86 -8.23 -4.20
C GLU A 564 -6.29 -7.94 -5.59
N GLN A 565 -5.02 -8.26 -5.82
CA GLN A 565 -4.41 -8.10 -7.15
C GLN A 565 -5.05 -9.04 -8.18
N SER A 566 -5.38 -10.26 -7.78
CA SER A 566 -6.09 -11.22 -8.63
C SER A 566 -7.53 -10.79 -8.93
N SER A 567 -8.22 -10.15 -7.97
CA SER A 567 -9.59 -9.66 -8.17
C SER A 567 -9.61 -8.37 -8.98
N ALA A 568 -8.67 -7.45 -8.75
CA ALA A 568 -8.49 -6.23 -9.55
C ALA A 568 -8.18 -6.57 -11.02
N ARG A 569 -7.32 -7.56 -11.26
CA ARG A 569 -7.00 -8.04 -12.61
C ARG A 569 -8.20 -8.69 -13.30
N ARG A 570 -9.02 -9.47 -12.55
CA ARG A 570 -10.30 -9.99 -13.05
C ARG A 570 -11.30 -8.88 -13.37
N ALA A 571 -11.43 -7.87 -12.50
CA ALA A 571 -12.29 -6.72 -12.73
C ALA A 571 -11.86 -5.95 -13.99
N TYR A 572 -10.55 -5.73 -14.16
CA TYR A 572 -9.98 -5.12 -15.37
C TYR A 572 -10.23 -5.99 -16.62
N ALA A 573 -10.12 -7.32 -16.52
CA ALA A 573 -10.38 -8.22 -17.65
C ALA A 573 -11.85 -8.21 -18.07
N VAL A 574 -12.78 -8.16 -17.10
CA VAL A 574 -14.22 -7.97 -17.35
C VAL A 574 -14.46 -6.61 -18.00
N GLU A 575 -13.86 -5.54 -17.49
CA GLU A 575 -14.02 -4.20 -18.06
C GLU A 575 -13.48 -4.13 -19.49
N ALA A 576 -12.28 -4.66 -19.74
CA ALA A 576 -11.68 -4.75 -21.07
C ALA A 576 -12.52 -5.63 -22.03
N TRP A 577 -13.12 -6.71 -21.54
CA TRP A 577 -14.07 -7.52 -22.31
C TRP A 577 -15.29 -6.70 -22.73
N LEU A 578 -15.86 -5.93 -21.80
CA LEU A 578 -17.01 -5.08 -22.05
C LEU A 578 -16.67 -3.89 -22.98
N GLU A 579 -15.44 -3.37 -22.95
CA GLU A 579 -14.96 -2.33 -23.86
C GLU A 579 -14.89 -2.81 -25.32
N ASN A 580 -14.64 -4.11 -25.55
CA ASN A 580 -14.59 -4.67 -26.90
C ASN A 580 -15.98 -4.90 -27.52
N HIS A 581 -17.06 -4.71 -26.76
CA HIS A 581 -18.43 -4.92 -27.24
C HIS A 581 -19.10 -3.57 -27.49
N LEU A 582 -19.11 -3.16 -28.75
CA LEU A 582 -19.63 -1.87 -29.17
C LEU A 582 -21.16 -1.90 -29.32
N ILE A 583 -21.82 -0.84 -28.85
CA ILE A 583 -23.27 -0.64 -28.96
C ILE A 583 -23.71 -0.61 -30.44
N ARG A 584 -22.86 -0.03 -31.32
CA ARG A 584 -23.16 0.10 -32.75
C ARG A 584 -23.27 -1.23 -33.50
N ASP A 585 -22.61 -2.27 -32.99
CA ASP A 585 -22.57 -3.59 -33.59
C ASP A 585 -23.65 -4.51 -33.01
N ALA A 586 -24.38 -4.04 -31.98
CA ALA A 586 -25.39 -4.80 -31.27
C ALA A 586 -26.82 -4.49 -31.76
N SER A 587 -27.66 -5.52 -31.83
CA SER A 587 -29.10 -5.38 -32.06
C SER A 587 -29.83 -5.21 -30.72
N ILE A 588 -30.03 -3.96 -30.31
CA ILE A 588 -30.65 -3.64 -29.01
C ILE A 588 -32.06 -3.09 -29.25
N ALA A 589 -33.05 -3.65 -28.53
CA ALA A 589 -34.45 -3.32 -28.73
C ALA A 589 -34.72 -1.81 -28.59
N GLN A 590 -35.28 -1.22 -29.65
CA GLN A 590 -35.59 0.21 -29.74
C GLN A 590 -34.37 1.14 -29.68
N ILE A 591 -33.16 0.65 -29.94
CA ILE A 591 -31.96 1.47 -30.08
C ILE A 591 -31.43 1.28 -31.50
N GLY A 592 -31.99 2.07 -32.41
CA GLY A 592 -31.55 2.13 -33.81
C GLY A 592 -30.40 3.10 -34.03
N ARG A 593 -29.91 3.19 -35.28
CA ARG A 593 -28.71 3.97 -35.66
C ARG A 593 -28.66 5.40 -35.11
N THR A 594 -29.78 6.13 -35.12
CA THR A 594 -29.86 7.50 -34.57
C THR A 594 -29.55 7.56 -33.08
N ARG A 595 -30.10 6.63 -32.30
CA ARG A 595 -29.89 6.54 -30.86
C ARG A 595 -28.48 6.05 -30.51
N VAL A 596 -27.90 5.18 -31.34
CA VAL A 596 -26.49 4.78 -31.22
C VAL A 596 -25.57 5.98 -31.43
N ALA A 597 -25.80 6.79 -32.48
CA ALA A 597 -25.03 8.00 -32.73
C ALA A 597 -25.17 9.01 -31.58
N MET A 598 -26.38 9.14 -31.02
CA MET A 598 -26.61 9.97 -29.84
C MET A 598 -25.79 9.47 -28.63
N LEU A 599 -25.82 8.17 -28.30
CA LEU A 599 -25.02 7.61 -27.22
C LEU A 599 -23.52 7.83 -27.42
N ALA A 600 -23.03 7.63 -28.64
CA ALA A 600 -21.63 7.90 -29.00
C ALA A 600 -21.25 9.38 -28.80
N SER A 601 -22.19 10.32 -29.03
CA SER A 601 -21.97 11.74 -28.76
C SER A 601 -21.78 12.06 -27.26
N PHE A 602 -22.34 11.23 -26.37
CA PHE A 602 -22.13 11.27 -24.92
C PHE A 602 -20.94 10.41 -24.46
N GLY A 603 -20.17 9.82 -25.39
CA GLY A 603 -19.06 8.94 -25.10
C GLY A 603 -19.48 7.56 -24.58
N ILE A 604 -20.72 7.14 -24.85
CA ILE A 604 -21.25 5.84 -24.49
C ILE A 604 -21.27 5.00 -25.75
N GLU A 605 -20.23 4.20 -25.95
CA GLU A 605 -20.01 3.47 -27.20
C GLU A 605 -19.92 1.96 -26.96
N THR A 606 -19.65 1.54 -25.72
CA THR A 606 -19.35 0.15 -25.36
C THR A 606 -20.28 -0.38 -24.26
N ALA A 607 -20.29 -1.70 -24.05
CA ALA A 607 -20.96 -2.31 -22.91
C ALA A 607 -20.37 -1.81 -21.58
N ALA A 608 -19.06 -1.52 -21.53
CA ALA A 608 -18.42 -0.96 -20.34
C ALA A 608 -18.97 0.44 -20.02
N ASP A 609 -19.21 1.27 -21.03
CA ASP A 609 -19.77 2.61 -20.84
C ASP A 609 -21.21 2.58 -20.33
N VAL A 610 -22.00 1.60 -20.78
CA VAL A 610 -23.34 1.36 -20.25
C VAL A 610 -23.29 0.97 -18.78
N VAL A 611 -22.34 0.11 -18.38
CA VAL A 611 -22.17 -0.27 -16.97
C VAL A 611 -21.77 0.95 -16.13
N ARG A 612 -20.82 1.77 -16.60
CA ARG A 612 -20.40 3.02 -15.93
C ARG A 612 -21.55 4.02 -15.82
N LEU A 613 -22.35 4.16 -16.87
CA LEU A 613 -23.55 4.99 -16.92
C LEU A 613 -24.54 4.60 -15.81
N MET A 614 -24.82 3.30 -15.68
CA MET A 614 -25.80 2.79 -14.71
C MET A 614 -25.31 2.87 -13.26
N GLN A 615 -24.01 2.92 -13.03
CA GLN A 615 -23.42 3.15 -11.71
C GLN A 615 -23.44 4.62 -11.27
N ASN A 616 -23.82 5.54 -12.17
CA ASN A 616 -23.93 6.97 -11.87
C ASN A 616 -25.39 7.45 -11.93
N PRO A 617 -26.17 7.33 -10.83
CA PRO A 617 -27.62 7.57 -10.83
C PRO A 617 -28.05 9.02 -11.11
N GLY A 618 -27.11 9.96 -11.24
CA GLY A 618 -27.37 11.35 -11.64
C GLY A 618 -27.23 11.64 -13.14
N TYR A 619 -26.82 10.66 -13.95
CA TYR A 619 -26.52 10.87 -15.37
C TYR A 619 -27.77 10.68 -16.24
N ALA A 620 -28.37 11.78 -16.69
CA ALA A 620 -29.52 11.78 -17.60
C ALA A 620 -29.06 12.01 -19.04
N ILE A 621 -29.37 11.08 -19.94
CA ILE A 621 -29.18 11.25 -21.38
C ILE A 621 -30.51 11.79 -21.95
N PRO A 622 -30.54 13.02 -22.49
CA PRO A 622 -31.75 13.58 -23.10
C PRO A 622 -32.32 12.61 -24.14
N GLY A 623 -33.64 12.39 -24.13
CA GLY A 623 -34.30 11.45 -25.06
C GLY A 623 -34.20 9.95 -24.68
N PHE A 624 -33.45 9.59 -23.63
CA PHE A 624 -33.37 8.24 -23.10
C PHE A 624 -34.11 8.12 -21.76
N GLY A 625 -35.38 7.72 -21.83
CA GLY A 625 -36.14 7.36 -20.64
C GLY A 625 -35.67 6.04 -20.00
N GLN A 626 -36.11 5.78 -18.77
CA GLN A 626 -35.71 4.60 -17.98
C GLN A 626 -35.82 3.28 -18.73
N ARG A 627 -36.85 3.13 -19.58
CA ARG A 627 -37.04 1.91 -20.39
C ARG A 627 -35.89 1.66 -21.38
N LEU A 628 -35.38 2.71 -22.04
CA LEU A 628 -34.26 2.60 -22.98
C LEU A 628 -32.93 2.36 -22.25
N LEU A 629 -32.75 2.99 -21.10
CA LEU A 629 -31.60 2.73 -20.22
C LEU A 629 -31.59 1.28 -19.72
N ASN A 630 -32.75 0.75 -19.36
CA ASN A 630 -32.88 -0.66 -18.97
C ASN A 630 -32.55 -1.60 -20.14
N ASN A 631 -32.96 -1.29 -21.37
CA ASN A 631 -32.59 -2.09 -22.54
C ASN A 631 -31.08 -2.10 -22.79
N LEU A 632 -30.39 -0.96 -22.63
CA LEU A 632 -28.93 -0.89 -22.67
C LEU A 632 -28.32 -1.75 -21.56
N TRP A 633 -28.80 -1.60 -20.33
CA TRP A 633 -28.31 -2.35 -19.18
C TRP A 633 -28.46 -3.86 -19.36
N TYR A 634 -29.63 -4.33 -19.81
CA TYR A 634 -29.85 -5.76 -20.05
C TYR A 634 -28.92 -6.31 -21.12
N TRP A 635 -28.68 -5.56 -22.18
CA TRP A 635 -27.68 -5.94 -23.18
C TRP A 635 -26.26 -5.99 -22.60
N ALA A 636 -25.83 -4.97 -21.86
CA ALA A 636 -24.51 -4.94 -21.26
C ALA A 636 -24.33 -6.07 -20.22
N ALA A 637 -25.36 -6.36 -19.44
CA ALA A 637 -25.39 -7.48 -18.50
C ALA A 637 -25.34 -8.85 -19.21
N ASP A 638 -26.03 -8.98 -20.35
CA ASP A 638 -25.96 -10.19 -21.18
C ASP A 638 -24.55 -10.39 -21.76
N VAL A 639 -23.92 -9.32 -22.27
CA VAL A 639 -22.52 -9.33 -22.73
C VAL A 639 -21.57 -9.72 -21.59
N GLN A 640 -21.78 -9.17 -20.39
CA GLN A 640 -21.00 -9.53 -19.20
C GLN A 640 -21.17 -10.99 -18.81
N SER A 641 -22.39 -11.55 -18.94
CA SER A 641 -22.67 -12.94 -18.57
C SER A 641 -21.95 -13.96 -19.47
N ARG A 642 -21.58 -13.55 -20.69
CA ARG A 642 -20.81 -14.36 -21.63
C ARG A 642 -19.30 -14.33 -21.39
N PHE A 643 -18.83 -13.49 -20.46
CA PHE A 643 -17.41 -13.46 -20.09
C PHE A 643 -17.02 -14.75 -19.40
N ASP A 644 -16.03 -15.45 -19.95
CA ASP A 644 -15.45 -16.63 -19.32
C ASP A 644 -14.45 -16.20 -18.22
N PRO A 645 -14.75 -16.39 -16.93
CA PRO A 645 -13.85 -15.98 -15.86
C PRO A 645 -12.55 -16.81 -15.83
N THR A 646 -12.53 -17.97 -16.47
CA THR A 646 -11.37 -18.86 -16.55
C THR A 646 -10.38 -18.45 -17.64
N SER A 647 -10.79 -17.55 -18.54
CA SER A 647 -9.93 -16.97 -19.59
C SER A 647 -8.94 -15.91 -19.08
N VAL A 648 -9.03 -15.51 -17.81
CA VAL A 648 -8.12 -14.53 -17.20
C VAL A 648 -6.82 -15.21 -16.79
N ASP A 649 -5.73 -14.85 -17.46
CA ASP A 649 -4.40 -15.31 -17.09
C ASP A 649 -4.12 -15.02 -15.60
N PRO A 650 -3.56 -15.99 -14.86
CA PRO A 650 -3.08 -15.79 -13.49
C PRO A 650 -2.17 -14.57 -13.38
N LEU A 651 -1.98 -14.08 -12.14
CA LEU A 651 -1.01 -13.02 -11.89
C LEU A 651 0.36 -13.42 -12.49
N PRO A 652 1.00 -12.52 -13.27
CA PRO A 652 2.32 -12.80 -13.81
C PRO A 652 3.28 -13.17 -12.70
N MET A 653 4.11 -14.20 -12.92
CA MET A 653 5.04 -14.71 -11.91
C MET A 653 5.91 -13.61 -11.29
N ALA A 654 6.35 -12.62 -12.07
CA ALA A 654 7.12 -11.49 -11.57
C ALA A 654 6.37 -10.67 -10.50
N ALA A 655 5.06 -10.41 -10.71
CA ALA A 655 4.23 -9.71 -9.74
C ALA A 655 4.02 -10.57 -8.48
N THR A 656 3.77 -11.87 -8.65
CA THR A 656 3.64 -12.82 -7.54
C THR A 656 4.91 -12.92 -6.70
N LEU A 657 6.08 -13.00 -7.33
CA LEU A 657 7.38 -13.00 -6.64
C LEU A 657 7.68 -11.67 -5.97
N GLN A 658 7.27 -10.54 -6.55
CA GLN A 658 7.44 -9.21 -5.92
C GLN A 658 6.56 -9.05 -4.68
N ILE A 659 5.33 -9.57 -4.70
CA ILE A 659 4.47 -9.61 -3.50
C ILE A 659 5.11 -10.53 -2.46
N LYS A 660 5.49 -11.77 -2.83
CA LYS A 660 6.15 -12.71 -1.92
C LYS A 660 7.41 -12.13 -1.28
N GLY A 661 8.29 -11.52 -2.08
CA GLY A 661 9.54 -10.93 -1.61
C GLY A 661 9.38 -9.78 -0.60
N ARG A 662 8.20 -9.14 -0.52
CA ARG A 662 7.91 -8.14 0.53
C ARG A 662 7.66 -8.77 1.91
N TYR A 663 7.03 -9.93 1.96
CA TYR A 663 6.70 -10.62 3.22
C TYR A 663 7.75 -11.67 3.62
N GLU A 664 8.58 -12.11 2.67
CA GLU A 664 9.58 -13.16 2.88
C GLU A 664 10.57 -12.88 4.02
N PRO A 665 11.12 -11.67 4.20
CA PRO A 665 12.02 -11.38 5.33
C PRO A 665 11.35 -11.54 6.69
N GLU A 666 10.08 -11.12 6.80
CA GLU A 666 9.32 -11.18 8.05
C GLU A 666 8.92 -12.61 8.39
N VAL A 667 8.41 -13.36 7.41
CA VAL A 667 8.01 -14.76 7.56
C VAL A 667 9.20 -15.63 7.97
N MET A 668 10.34 -15.52 7.26
CA MET A 668 11.54 -16.30 7.54
C MET A 668 12.15 -15.95 8.91
N ALA A 669 12.16 -14.65 9.29
CA ALA A 669 12.67 -14.24 10.59
C ALA A 669 11.81 -14.75 11.75
N ALA A 670 10.48 -14.72 11.60
CA ALA A 670 9.55 -15.22 12.61
C ALA A 670 9.65 -16.74 12.75
N GLU A 671 9.66 -17.48 11.64
CA GLU A 671 9.84 -18.94 11.62
C GLU A 671 11.14 -19.36 12.31
N HIS A 672 12.28 -18.83 11.87
CA HIS A 672 13.57 -19.16 12.44
C HIS A 672 13.66 -18.83 13.93
N ARG A 673 13.06 -17.71 14.36
CA ARG A 673 13.04 -17.34 15.78
C ARG A 673 12.16 -18.28 16.60
N LEU A 674 11.01 -18.71 16.09
CA LEU A 674 10.14 -19.68 16.76
C LEU A 674 10.84 -21.03 16.94
N GLU A 675 11.54 -21.53 15.92
CA GLU A 675 12.34 -22.74 16.02
C GLU A 675 13.44 -22.62 17.09
N ARG A 676 14.14 -21.48 17.11
CA ARG A 676 15.16 -21.20 18.12
C ARG A 676 14.56 -21.13 19.53
N ILE A 677 13.40 -20.50 19.70
CA ILE A 677 12.68 -20.47 20.98
C ILE A 677 12.34 -21.88 21.45
N ALA A 678 11.85 -22.75 20.56
CA ALA A 678 11.56 -24.15 20.89
C ALA A 678 12.81 -24.86 21.42
N SER A 679 13.97 -24.68 20.78
CA SER A 679 15.24 -25.22 21.23
C SER A 679 15.68 -24.64 22.59
N GLU A 680 15.56 -23.33 22.77
CA GLU A 680 15.91 -22.66 24.03
C GLU A 680 15.04 -23.12 25.20
N LEU A 681 13.74 -23.29 24.99
CA LEU A 681 12.80 -23.79 26.00
C LEU A 681 13.12 -25.24 26.39
N ALA A 682 13.39 -26.10 25.39
CA ALA A 682 13.76 -27.50 25.63
C ALA A 682 15.07 -27.64 26.42
N ALA A 683 15.96 -26.64 26.37
CA ALA A 683 17.23 -26.65 27.08
C ALA A 683 17.15 -26.19 28.55
N ILE A 684 16.06 -25.55 29.00
CA ILE A 684 15.96 -24.99 30.36
C ILE A 684 15.99 -26.10 31.43
N ALA A 685 15.13 -27.10 31.31
CA ALA A 685 15.05 -28.18 32.30
C ALA A 685 16.36 -28.99 32.40
N PRO A 686 16.98 -29.45 31.29
CA PRO A 686 18.29 -30.11 31.34
C PRO A 686 19.39 -29.27 31.99
N ALA A 687 19.41 -27.95 31.76
CA ALA A 687 20.39 -27.06 32.39
C ALA A 687 20.21 -27.00 33.93
N VAL A 688 18.97 -27.02 34.40
CA VAL A 688 18.66 -27.10 35.85
C VAL A 688 19.08 -28.46 36.40
N GLU A 689 18.75 -29.55 35.72
CA GLU A 689 19.10 -30.91 36.13
C GLU A 689 20.61 -31.14 36.21
N ALA A 690 21.39 -30.51 35.31
CA ALA A 690 22.84 -30.56 35.35
C ALA A 690 23.44 -29.74 36.51
N HIS A 691 22.84 -28.59 36.85
CA HIS A 691 23.39 -27.69 37.88
C HIS A 691 22.92 -28.03 39.30
N ALA A 692 21.69 -28.55 39.44
CA ALA A 692 21.05 -28.80 40.73
C ALA A 692 21.82 -29.74 41.67
N PRO A 693 22.41 -30.87 41.23
CA PRO A 693 23.07 -31.81 42.13
C PRO A 693 24.21 -31.18 42.94
N ALA A 694 25.06 -30.38 42.29
CA ALA A 694 26.19 -29.72 42.94
C ALA A 694 25.72 -28.67 43.97
N VAL A 695 24.71 -27.88 43.61
CA VAL A 695 24.14 -26.85 44.49
C VAL A 695 23.41 -27.49 45.68
N LEU A 696 22.62 -28.54 45.45
CA LEU A 696 21.88 -29.25 46.49
C LEU A 696 22.80 -29.99 47.45
N ALA A 697 23.90 -30.56 46.97
CA ALA A 697 24.94 -31.16 47.83
C ALA A 697 25.54 -30.10 48.76
N ARG A 698 25.93 -28.94 48.23
CA ARG A 698 26.49 -27.86 49.04
C ARG A 698 25.48 -27.27 50.04
N LEU A 699 24.21 -27.14 49.64
CA LEU A 699 23.15 -26.71 50.55
C LEU A 699 22.92 -27.73 51.66
N ALA A 700 22.98 -29.04 51.37
CA ALA A 700 22.86 -30.08 52.39
C ALA A 700 24.01 -30.04 53.40
N GLU A 701 25.25 -29.81 52.95
CA GLU A 701 26.42 -29.59 53.82
C GLU A 701 26.21 -28.38 54.75
N LEU A 702 25.87 -27.22 54.19
CA LEU A 702 25.67 -25.98 54.95
C LEU A 702 24.51 -26.09 55.93
N THR A 703 23.42 -26.77 55.53
CA THR A 703 22.29 -27.03 56.43
C THR A 703 22.71 -27.91 57.60
N THR A 704 23.59 -28.90 57.35
CA THR A 704 24.11 -29.80 58.38
C THR A 704 25.01 -29.05 59.35
N ALA A 705 25.97 -28.26 58.85
CA ALA A 705 26.86 -27.44 59.66
C ALA A 705 26.10 -26.45 60.57
N TRP A 706 25.09 -25.77 60.03
CA TRP A 706 24.22 -24.89 60.83
C TRP A 706 23.46 -25.67 61.91
N ALA A 707 22.90 -26.83 61.56
CA ALA A 707 22.10 -27.63 62.48
C ALA A 707 22.94 -28.28 63.60
N GLU A 708 24.20 -28.61 63.31
CA GLU A 708 25.19 -29.09 64.28
C GLU A 708 25.61 -27.96 65.24
N ALA A 709 25.95 -26.76 64.73
CA ALA A 709 26.30 -25.60 65.55
C ALA A 709 25.13 -25.14 66.45
N GLU A 710 23.90 -25.19 65.94
CA GLU A 710 22.69 -24.97 66.72
C GLU A 710 22.49 -26.06 67.80
N GLY A 711 22.84 -27.31 67.48
CA GLY A 711 22.85 -28.43 68.42
C GLY A 711 23.90 -28.27 69.53
N ASP A 712 25.08 -27.76 69.19
CA ASP A 712 26.18 -27.47 70.12
C ASP A 712 25.75 -26.42 71.17
N LEU A 713 25.09 -25.34 70.74
CA LEU A 713 24.55 -24.32 71.66
C LEU A 713 23.43 -24.86 72.55
N ARG A 714 22.55 -25.72 72.00
CA ARG A 714 21.51 -26.39 72.79
C ARG A 714 22.08 -27.35 73.82
N ALA A 715 23.19 -28.03 73.52
CA ALA A 715 23.88 -28.91 74.45
C ALA A 715 24.46 -28.13 75.64
N MET A 716 24.85 -26.87 75.45
CA MET A 716 25.21 -25.95 76.53
C MET A 716 24.01 -25.45 77.37
N ARG A 717 22.78 -25.94 77.08
CA ARG A 717 21.50 -25.58 77.72
C ARG A 717 21.18 -24.08 77.64
N ILE A 718 21.72 -23.40 76.63
CA ILE A 718 21.41 -22.00 76.34
C ILE A 718 20.05 -22.00 75.63
N ARG A 719 19.05 -21.35 76.21
CA ARG A 719 17.77 -21.13 75.52
C ARG A 719 18.05 -20.14 74.39
N SER A 720 17.68 -20.48 73.16
CA SER A 720 17.58 -19.47 72.12
C SER A 720 16.41 -18.56 72.50
N ASP A 721 16.69 -17.40 73.07
CA ASP A 721 15.68 -16.37 73.30
C ASP A 721 15.30 -15.76 71.94
N ARG A 722 14.51 -16.52 71.17
CA ARG A 722 13.78 -16.14 69.95
C ARG A 722 13.04 -17.37 69.43
N ASN A 723 11.74 -17.41 69.71
CA ASN A 723 10.77 -18.03 68.82
C ASN A 723 10.31 -16.98 67.82
#